data_AF-A0A7R9BLS7-F1
#
_entry.id   AF-A0A7R9BLS7-F1
#
_cell.length_a   1.000
_cell.length_b   1.000
_cell.length_c   1.000
_cell.angle_alpha   90.00
_cell.angle_beta   90.00
_cell.angle_gamma   90.00
#
_symmetry.space_group_name_H-M   'P 1'
#
loop_
_entity.id
_entity.type
_entity.pdbx_description
1 polymer ?
#
loop_
_entity_poly.entity_id
_entity_poly.type
_entity_poly.pdbx_seq_one_letter_code
_entity_poly.pdbx_strand_id
1 'polypeptide(L)'
;MAVVEKAITVGIHSSQKGIHFVVFTSYEASRCVERRINRVLCCKLYEPVGRQKCAKMRLKTGCSLQACLAAFILLAQPSHPQDVLDLAPGSVLSVISLGQQVTEMIFNLWTEFSPENVNNVESYPALDLGRDRKVLKKFQQVTERLDALDVTLLGIVLRNSSETYARPVWALYERWQQYLNISDELEKSTLEDLAESVVSHHPESVHSLLWQINNLVIPPWSSSFRKGIFDHLDDLLQEALRSLHDVTPATVRWETQFDTLQTYARPVWALYERWQQYLNISDELEKSTLEDLAESVVSHHPESVHSLLWQINNLVIPPWSSSFRKGIFDHLDDLLQNLQEICDLNQTAQQYAYGLYKLIAATETKGFAMTQFSWILLREYGKGSYMKEAALALRAHDERVKGQLEVASRVVRNLSTSFWRCDPHEHVENKTFTAVTELLQGYIENEVDMNREGSCTQTCSDFGNSFPAKRESCFENPKQRFCNAQRTCNGRIFDCQFVNADAWVCLSPKPYRRYGYVEYEDGQLMGSKSNVCIKSQKVDSWWRWFVHCSYCFCLCDDASPTSHRYFSLREVVSDVENGKVVTGVKLEQIQGIVHVRIQQSKALPGLDVHLNHEWKKVNHMRVEEGLENEDYMKLTWEERALDFDDIVAPKGHVVTGVKFRKLGGHLGLAIKVTPVQFDSGRLMANESYWMFSTSTEASETDPRSELLLEDVDLPTKSPIRSTIDSLPNQFVNFGPTSRRKDAAQTTIPFLDIQDVAPTGLTWLKGIGLYHKGYPGYGGYVGLRVFTWDIGEYMHLPPAALKTPKLLGYDIIY
;
A
#
# COMPACT_ATOMS: atom_id res chain seq x y z
N MET A 1 27.16 -17.82 -40.66
CA MET A 1 28.40 -17.86 -39.84
C MET A 1 28.27 -16.74 -38.83
N ALA A 2 27.58 -16.98 -37.70
CA ALA A 2 28.01 -17.73 -36.51
C ALA A 2 28.73 -16.78 -35.53
N VAL A 3 28.04 -16.31 -34.48
CA VAL A 3 27.87 -16.95 -33.14
C VAL A 3 29.14 -16.84 -32.30
N VAL A 4 29.06 -16.07 -31.20
CA VAL A 4 30.00 -15.98 -30.07
C VAL A 4 29.15 -16.25 -28.82
N GLU A 5 29.22 -17.50 -28.29
CA GLU A 5 29.80 -17.91 -26.98
C GLU A 5 28.87 -17.62 -25.77
N LYS A 6 28.28 -18.56 -25.00
CA LYS A 6 28.80 -19.70 -24.18
C LYS A 6 30.02 -19.30 -23.33
N ALA A 7 30.13 -19.48 -22.02
CA ALA A 7 29.44 -20.32 -21.02
C ALA A 7 29.89 -19.91 -19.59
N ILE A 8 29.17 -20.38 -18.55
CA ILE A 8 29.63 -20.95 -17.25
C ILE A 8 28.32 -21.37 -16.52
N THR A 9 27.84 -22.62 -16.52
CA THR A 9 28.27 -23.87 -15.85
C THR A 9 27.93 -23.96 -14.35
N VAL A 10 26.79 -24.60 -14.01
CA VAL A 10 26.55 -25.56 -12.90
C VAL A 10 25.39 -26.43 -13.41
N GLY A 11 25.40 -27.75 -13.57
CA GLY A 11 26.06 -28.82 -12.83
C GLY A 11 24.97 -29.74 -12.27
N ILE A 12 24.36 -30.60 -13.11
CA ILE A 12 23.43 -31.66 -12.66
C ILE A 12 24.05 -33.02 -12.98
N HIS A 13 24.35 -33.78 -11.94
CA HIS A 13 24.62 -35.21 -12.04
C HIS A 13 23.28 -35.97 -12.12
N SER A 14 23.17 -36.85 -13.11
CA SER A 14 22.02 -37.70 -13.39
C SER A 14 21.72 -38.75 -12.32
N SER A 15 20.45 -39.08 -12.10
CA SER A 15 19.98 -40.47 -12.26
C SER A 15 18.46 -40.57 -12.51
N GLN A 16 18.12 -41.08 -13.69
CA GLN A 16 17.03 -42.01 -14.03
C GLN A 16 15.61 -41.83 -13.41
N LYS A 17 14.66 -41.31 -14.20
CA LYS A 17 13.59 -42.08 -14.89
C LYS A 17 12.58 -41.11 -15.52
N GLY A 18 12.20 -41.38 -16.76
CA GLY A 18 11.63 -40.40 -17.69
C GLY A 18 10.14 -40.10 -17.54
N ILE A 19 9.77 -38.93 -18.09
CA ILE A 19 8.58 -38.60 -18.88
C ILE A 19 8.97 -37.34 -19.66
N HIS A 20 8.80 -37.35 -20.99
CA HIS A 20 9.07 -36.20 -21.86
C HIS A 20 7.97 -35.14 -21.68
N PHE A 21 8.31 -33.93 -21.24
CA PHE A 21 7.47 -32.74 -21.41
C PHE A 21 7.90 -32.02 -22.68
N VAL A 22 7.01 -31.96 -23.67
CA VAL A 22 7.12 -31.04 -24.81
C VAL A 22 6.53 -29.71 -24.35
N VAL A 23 7.38 -28.70 -24.17
CA VAL A 23 6.95 -27.33 -23.88
C VAL A 23 6.59 -26.67 -25.21
N PHE A 24 5.32 -26.37 -25.43
CA PHE A 24 4.91 -25.47 -26.51
C PHE A 24 4.93 -24.03 -25.98
N THR A 25 5.64 -23.13 -26.66
CA THR A 25 5.52 -21.69 -26.40
C THR A 25 4.24 -21.17 -27.07
N SER A 26 3.62 -20.14 -26.47
CA SER A 26 2.29 -19.59 -26.86
C SER A 26 2.17 -19.17 -28.34
N TYR A 27 3.29 -19.04 -29.04
CA TYR A 27 3.36 -18.68 -30.46
C TYR A 27 3.09 -19.86 -31.43
N GLU A 28 3.26 -21.11 -31.00
CA GLU A 28 3.01 -22.28 -31.86
C GLU A 28 1.56 -22.81 -31.79
N ALA A 29 0.87 -22.57 -30.67
CA ALA A 29 -0.55 -22.95 -30.50
C ALA A 29 -1.50 -22.11 -31.37
N SER A 30 -1.21 -20.81 -31.55
CA SER A 30 -2.01 -19.92 -32.41
C SER A 30 -1.94 -20.32 -33.89
N ARG A 31 -0.76 -20.72 -34.38
CA ARG A 31 -0.56 -21.21 -35.76
C ARG A 31 -1.27 -22.53 -36.06
N CYS A 32 -1.54 -23.36 -35.04
CA CYS A 32 -2.24 -24.64 -35.22
C CYS A 32 -3.76 -24.43 -35.41
N VAL A 33 -4.32 -23.38 -34.80
CA VAL A 33 -5.72 -22.96 -34.96
C VAL A 33 -5.91 -22.21 -36.29
N GLU A 34 -4.97 -21.34 -36.66
CA GLU A 34 -5.06 -20.50 -37.86
C GLU A 34 -4.89 -21.30 -39.18
N ARG A 35 -4.09 -22.38 -39.18
CA ARG A 35 -3.93 -23.24 -40.37
C ARG A 35 -5.07 -24.24 -40.62
N ARG A 36 -5.94 -24.49 -39.62
CA ARG A 36 -7.08 -25.42 -39.76
C ARG A 36 -8.37 -24.73 -40.20
N ILE A 37 -8.54 -23.44 -39.87
CA ILE A 37 -9.71 -22.66 -40.30
C ILE A 37 -9.64 -22.31 -41.80
N ASN A 38 -8.43 -22.10 -42.34
CA ASN A 38 -8.23 -21.78 -43.77
C ASN A 38 -8.32 -22.97 -44.75
N ARG A 39 -8.70 -24.18 -44.31
CA ARG A 39 -8.94 -25.34 -45.21
C ARG A 39 -10.38 -25.85 -45.23
N VAL A 40 -11.30 -25.23 -44.49
CA VAL A 40 -12.73 -25.60 -44.49
C VAL A 40 -13.57 -24.67 -45.39
N LEU A 41 -13.01 -23.56 -45.88
CA LEU A 41 -13.59 -22.70 -46.91
C LEU A 41 -13.01 -23.00 -48.30
N CYS A 42 -13.34 -24.17 -48.85
CA CYS A 42 -13.24 -24.41 -50.28
C CYS A 42 -14.02 -25.68 -50.64
N CYS A 43 -15.33 -25.55 -50.85
CA CYS A 43 -16.14 -26.41 -51.74
C CYS A 43 -17.64 -26.15 -51.52
N LYS A 44 -18.27 -25.33 -52.37
CA LYS A 44 -19.49 -25.68 -53.13
C LYS A 44 -20.03 -24.46 -53.89
N LEU A 45 -19.80 -24.44 -55.20
CA LEU A 45 -20.77 -23.98 -56.21
C LEU A 45 -20.72 -24.99 -57.38
N TYR A 46 -21.92 -25.45 -57.75
CA TYR A 46 -22.37 -26.34 -58.84
C TYR A 46 -21.75 -26.03 -60.23
N GLU A 47 -21.64 -26.86 -61.29
CA GLU A 47 -22.07 -28.23 -61.74
C GLU A 47 -21.40 -28.51 -63.14
N PRO A 48 -21.67 -29.59 -63.94
CA PRO A 48 -21.79 -31.03 -63.71
C PRO A 48 -20.80 -31.86 -64.60
N VAL A 49 -20.97 -33.19 -64.59
CA VAL A 49 -20.48 -34.23 -65.53
C VAL A 49 -19.47 -35.22 -64.93
N GLY A 50 -20.00 -36.40 -64.57
CA GLY A 50 -19.48 -37.70 -64.96
C GLY A 50 -18.21 -38.23 -64.28
N ARG A 51 -18.39 -39.27 -63.43
CA ARG A 51 -17.53 -40.46 -63.21
C ARG A 51 -16.02 -40.19 -62.99
N GLN A 52 -15.37 -40.55 -61.88
CA GLN A 52 -15.20 -41.91 -61.38
C GLN A 52 -14.34 -41.92 -60.10
N LYS A 53 -14.72 -42.78 -59.12
CA LYS A 53 -13.90 -43.66 -58.23
C LYS A 53 -12.61 -43.08 -57.59
N CYS A 54 -12.42 -43.07 -56.27
CA CYS A 54 -12.27 -44.17 -55.29
C CYS A 54 -11.76 -43.48 -53.99
N ALA A 55 -11.73 -44.01 -52.77
CA ALA A 55 -12.27 -45.16 -52.07
C ALA A 55 -12.03 -44.86 -50.57
N LYS A 56 -12.76 -45.58 -49.71
CA LYS A 56 -12.67 -45.55 -48.23
C LYS A 56 -11.23 -45.64 -47.69
N MET A 57 -10.92 -44.82 -46.69
CA MET A 57 -10.08 -45.24 -45.56
C MET A 57 -10.63 -44.65 -44.24
N ARG A 58 -10.95 -45.56 -43.31
CA ARG A 58 -11.40 -45.30 -41.94
C ARG A 58 -10.28 -45.81 -41.02
N LEU A 59 -9.83 -45.01 -40.06
CA LEU A 59 -9.56 -45.34 -38.65
C LEU A 59 -8.89 -44.13 -37.97
N LYS A 60 -9.58 -43.49 -37.01
CA LYS A 60 -9.32 -43.48 -35.54
C LYS A 60 -7.88 -43.08 -35.21
N THR A 61 -7.63 -41.91 -34.61
CA THR A 61 -7.92 -41.49 -33.22
C THR A 61 -8.14 -39.95 -33.19
N GLY A 62 -8.95 -39.30 -32.36
CA GLY A 62 -9.32 -39.55 -30.96
C GLY A 62 -8.81 -38.38 -30.10
N CYS A 63 -9.44 -37.20 -30.19
CA CYS A 63 -9.29 -36.11 -29.21
C CYS A 63 -10.63 -35.39 -29.11
N SER A 64 -11.38 -35.63 -28.03
CA SER A 64 -12.73 -35.08 -27.80
C SER A 64 -12.65 -33.65 -27.25
N LEU A 65 -13.73 -32.88 -27.45
CA LEU A 65 -13.90 -31.52 -26.93
C LEU A 65 -13.66 -31.42 -25.41
N GLN A 66 -13.85 -32.52 -24.67
CA GLN A 66 -13.48 -32.65 -23.26
C GLN A 66 -11.99 -32.40 -22.98
N ALA A 67 -11.07 -32.79 -23.87
CA ALA A 67 -9.64 -32.55 -23.69
C ALA A 67 -9.28 -31.06 -23.86
N CYS A 68 -10.00 -30.34 -24.74
CA CYS A 68 -9.81 -28.90 -24.94
C CYS A 68 -10.41 -28.08 -23.79
N LEU A 69 -11.59 -28.45 -23.28
CA LEU A 69 -12.20 -27.79 -22.13
C LEU A 69 -11.45 -28.09 -20.82
N ALA A 70 -11.02 -29.34 -20.61
CA ALA A 70 -10.19 -29.70 -19.46
C ALA A 70 -8.82 -29.01 -19.52
N ALA A 71 -8.22 -28.82 -20.70
CA ALA A 71 -6.99 -28.05 -20.86
C ALA A 71 -7.19 -26.57 -20.55
N PHE A 72 -8.32 -25.97 -20.93
CA PHE A 72 -8.62 -24.57 -20.62
C PHE A 72 -8.84 -24.34 -19.11
N ILE A 73 -9.44 -25.33 -18.42
CA ILE A 73 -9.69 -25.29 -16.98
C ILE A 73 -8.42 -25.64 -16.16
N LEU A 74 -7.58 -26.55 -16.65
CA LEU A 74 -6.28 -26.87 -16.03
C LEU A 74 -5.26 -25.74 -16.22
N LEU A 75 -5.36 -24.96 -17.31
CA LEU A 75 -4.56 -23.74 -17.50
C LEU A 75 -5.00 -22.58 -16.60
N ALA A 76 -6.19 -22.65 -16.00
CA ALA A 76 -6.73 -21.66 -15.06
C ALA A 76 -6.53 -22.05 -13.59
N GLN A 77 -5.83 -23.14 -13.29
CA GLN A 77 -5.45 -23.49 -11.92
C GLN A 77 -4.03 -23.00 -11.63
N PRO A 78 -3.85 -21.90 -10.88
CA PRO A 78 -2.55 -21.56 -10.34
C PRO A 78 -2.19 -22.61 -9.30
N SER A 79 -1.02 -23.23 -9.45
CA SER A 79 -0.52 -24.23 -8.48
C SER A 79 -0.17 -23.62 -7.12
N HIS A 80 -0.08 -22.29 -7.03
CA HIS A 80 0.14 -21.55 -5.78
C HIS A 80 -0.67 -20.25 -5.72
N PRO A 81 -1.10 -19.80 -4.52
CA PRO A 81 -1.85 -18.55 -4.33
C PRO A 81 -1.11 -17.28 -4.84
N GLN A 82 0.20 -17.34 -5.04
CA GLN A 82 1.00 -16.20 -5.50
C GLN A 82 0.92 -15.93 -7.02
N ASP A 83 0.48 -16.90 -7.83
CA ASP A 83 0.41 -16.71 -9.30
C ASP A 83 -0.84 -15.91 -9.76
N VAL A 84 -1.78 -15.62 -8.84
CA VAL A 84 -2.99 -14.79 -9.10
C VAL A 84 -2.68 -13.30 -9.03
N LEU A 85 -1.61 -12.91 -8.34
CA LEU A 85 -1.19 -11.51 -8.16
C LEU A 85 -0.71 -10.82 -9.45
N ASP A 86 -0.47 -11.58 -10.53
CA ASP A 86 -0.01 -11.06 -11.83
C ASP A 86 -1.14 -10.88 -12.87
N LEU A 87 -2.41 -11.10 -12.50
CA LEU A 87 -3.53 -10.87 -13.40
C LEU A 87 -3.88 -9.37 -13.46
N ALA A 88 -3.68 -8.77 -14.63
CA ALA A 88 -4.11 -7.40 -14.90
C ALA A 88 -5.60 -7.20 -14.54
N PRO A 89 -6.00 -6.06 -13.92
CA PRO A 89 -7.37 -5.82 -13.45
C PRO A 89 -8.48 -6.05 -14.51
N GLY A 90 -8.17 -5.82 -15.79
CA GLY A 90 -9.08 -6.09 -16.91
C GLY A 90 -9.42 -7.57 -17.12
N SER A 91 -8.54 -8.48 -16.73
CA SER A 91 -8.75 -9.94 -16.80
C SER A 91 -9.75 -10.41 -15.76
N VAL A 92 -9.70 -9.84 -14.55
CA VAL A 92 -10.63 -10.13 -13.44
C VAL A 92 -12.04 -9.65 -13.77
N LEU A 93 -12.16 -8.44 -14.34
CA LEU A 93 -13.45 -7.87 -14.78
C LEU A 93 -14.09 -8.66 -15.94
N SER A 94 -13.28 -9.21 -16.84
CA SER A 94 -13.76 -10.06 -17.94
C SER A 94 -14.36 -11.38 -17.44
N VAL A 95 -13.79 -11.95 -16.36
CA VAL A 95 -14.30 -13.17 -15.71
C VAL A 95 -15.61 -12.88 -14.97
N ILE A 96 -15.74 -11.73 -14.31
CA ILE A 96 -16.98 -11.31 -13.63
C ILE A 96 -18.11 -11.08 -14.65
N SER A 97 -17.83 -10.42 -15.78
CA SER A 97 -18.79 -10.19 -16.87
C SER A 97 -19.28 -11.49 -17.51
N LEU A 98 -18.37 -12.44 -17.74
CA LEU A 98 -18.73 -13.78 -18.24
C LEU A 98 -19.58 -14.54 -17.21
N GLY A 99 -19.27 -14.41 -15.93
CA GLY A 99 -20.05 -14.97 -14.83
C GLY A 99 -21.49 -14.45 -14.81
N GLN A 100 -21.71 -13.13 -14.95
CA GLN A 100 -23.04 -12.52 -15.02
C GLN A 100 -23.84 -13.00 -16.24
N GLN A 101 -23.22 -13.09 -17.42
CA GLN A 101 -23.91 -13.52 -18.65
C GLN A 101 -24.34 -14.99 -18.62
N VAL A 102 -23.50 -15.88 -18.07
CA VAL A 102 -23.85 -17.29 -17.87
C VAL A 102 -24.96 -17.45 -16.82
N THR A 103 -24.96 -16.59 -15.81
CA THR A 103 -25.93 -16.55 -14.71
C THR A 103 -27.33 -16.15 -15.20
N GLU A 104 -27.45 -15.10 -16.03
CA GLU A 104 -28.72 -14.72 -16.67
C GLU A 104 -29.24 -15.82 -17.61
N MET A 105 -28.36 -16.47 -18.36
CA MET A 105 -28.74 -17.55 -19.27
C MET A 105 -29.35 -18.75 -18.52
N ILE A 106 -28.76 -19.13 -17.38
CA ILE A 106 -29.28 -20.22 -16.54
C ILE A 106 -30.61 -19.83 -15.89
N PHE A 107 -30.76 -18.58 -15.42
CA PHE A 107 -32.00 -18.10 -14.81
C PHE A 107 -33.16 -18.09 -15.82
N ASN A 108 -32.91 -17.63 -17.05
CA ASN A 108 -33.91 -17.59 -18.12
C ASN A 108 -34.30 -19.01 -18.59
N LEU A 109 -33.35 -19.94 -18.67
CA LEU A 109 -33.63 -21.36 -18.90
C LEU A 109 -34.47 -21.98 -17.78
N TRP A 110 -34.31 -21.53 -16.53
CA TRP A 110 -35.05 -22.06 -15.39
C TRP A 110 -36.49 -21.54 -15.31
N THR A 111 -36.72 -20.29 -15.71
CA THR A 111 -38.07 -19.69 -15.77
C THR A 111 -38.93 -20.23 -16.93
N GLU A 112 -38.32 -20.56 -18.08
CA GLU A 112 -39.04 -21.17 -19.21
C GLU A 112 -39.51 -22.61 -18.94
N PHE A 113 -38.81 -23.37 -18.10
CA PHE A 113 -39.12 -24.77 -17.78
C PHE A 113 -39.78 -24.96 -16.40
N SER A 114 -40.22 -23.88 -15.74
CA SER A 114 -40.93 -23.97 -14.47
C SER A 114 -42.24 -24.78 -14.63
N PRO A 115 -42.57 -25.71 -13.71
CA PRO A 115 -43.70 -26.65 -13.85
C PRO A 115 -45.09 -26.00 -13.99
N GLU A 116 -45.20 -24.69 -13.76
CA GLU A 116 -46.47 -23.96 -13.87
C GLU A 116 -46.90 -23.65 -15.32
N ASN A 117 -45.99 -23.77 -16.30
CA ASN A 117 -46.26 -23.37 -17.70
C ASN A 117 -46.37 -24.54 -18.71
N VAL A 118 -46.33 -25.80 -18.28
CA VAL A 118 -46.46 -26.97 -19.17
C VAL A 118 -47.68 -27.79 -18.77
N ASN A 119 -48.84 -27.45 -19.34
CA ASN A 119 -50.02 -28.30 -19.26
C ASN A 119 -49.86 -29.48 -20.22
N ASN A 120 -49.88 -30.70 -19.67
CA ASN A 120 -49.74 -32.02 -20.31
C ASN A 120 -48.33 -32.47 -20.70
N VAL A 121 -47.63 -33.15 -19.79
CA VAL A 121 -46.94 -34.43 -20.09
C VAL A 121 -46.86 -35.26 -18.78
N GLU A 122 -47.68 -36.32 -18.68
CA GLU A 122 -47.53 -37.37 -17.67
C GLU A 122 -46.33 -38.27 -17.99
N SER A 123 -45.10 -37.79 -17.81
CA SER A 123 -43.89 -38.62 -17.63
C SER A 123 -42.62 -37.76 -17.55
N TYR A 124 -42.25 -37.30 -16.36
CA TYR A 124 -40.89 -36.84 -16.08
C TYR A 124 -40.45 -37.30 -14.68
N PRO A 125 -39.16 -37.65 -14.48
CA PRO A 125 -38.64 -38.06 -13.18
C PRO A 125 -38.59 -36.87 -12.22
N ALA A 126 -38.99 -37.09 -10.96
CA ALA A 126 -39.08 -36.08 -9.92
C ALA A 126 -37.74 -35.33 -9.70
N LEU A 127 -37.75 -34.02 -9.92
CA LEU A 127 -36.67 -33.10 -9.55
C LEU A 127 -36.59 -32.97 -8.02
N ASP A 128 -35.38 -33.12 -7.45
CA ASP A 128 -35.09 -32.96 -6.01
C ASP A 128 -35.07 -31.47 -5.62
N LEU A 129 -36.25 -30.94 -5.33
CA LEU A 129 -36.54 -29.54 -4.93
C LEU A 129 -35.66 -29.02 -3.76
N GLY A 130 -35.03 -29.90 -2.97
CA GLY A 130 -34.17 -29.50 -1.84
C GLY A 130 -32.77 -29.02 -2.26
N ARG A 131 -32.21 -29.57 -3.34
CA ARG A 131 -30.88 -29.19 -3.85
C ARG A 131 -30.93 -27.89 -4.66
N ASP A 132 -31.99 -27.69 -5.44
CA ASP A 132 -32.16 -26.51 -6.29
C ASP A 132 -32.35 -25.23 -5.45
N ARG A 133 -33.01 -25.32 -4.29
CA ARG A 133 -33.09 -24.19 -3.33
C ARG A 133 -31.73 -23.77 -2.75
N LYS A 134 -30.78 -24.70 -2.58
CA LYS A 134 -29.42 -24.36 -2.11
C LYS A 134 -28.62 -23.64 -3.18
N VAL A 135 -28.77 -24.03 -4.44
CA VAL A 135 -28.19 -23.33 -5.60
C VAL A 135 -28.77 -21.92 -5.68
N LEU A 136 -30.09 -21.77 -5.64
CA LEU A 136 -30.77 -20.47 -5.69
C LEU A 136 -30.41 -19.55 -4.52
N LYS A 137 -30.23 -20.09 -3.31
CA LYS A 137 -29.84 -19.29 -2.14
C LYS A 137 -28.38 -18.81 -2.21
N LYS A 138 -27.47 -19.63 -2.74
CA LYS A 138 -26.09 -19.22 -3.01
C LYS A 138 -26.01 -18.24 -4.19
N PHE A 139 -26.84 -18.46 -5.22
CA PHE A 139 -27.00 -17.55 -6.36
C PHE A 139 -27.46 -16.17 -5.90
N GLN A 140 -28.51 -16.11 -5.08
CA GLN A 140 -28.99 -14.86 -4.48
C GLN A 140 -27.90 -14.17 -3.65
N GLN A 141 -27.09 -14.91 -2.88
CA GLN A 141 -25.97 -14.33 -2.13
C GLN A 141 -24.87 -13.74 -3.03
N VAL A 142 -24.56 -14.37 -4.17
CA VAL A 142 -23.58 -13.86 -5.14
C VAL A 142 -24.13 -12.63 -5.87
N THR A 143 -25.42 -12.65 -6.26
CA THR A 143 -26.09 -11.51 -6.91
C THR A 143 -26.20 -10.30 -5.98
N GLU A 144 -26.63 -10.48 -4.73
CA GLU A 144 -26.70 -9.41 -3.73
C GLU A 144 -25.33 -8.77 -3.44
N ARG A 145 -24.24 -9.56 -3.53
CA ARG A 145 -22.86 -9.05 -3.39
C ARG A 145 -22.34 -8.37 -4.65
N LEU A 146 -22.77 -8.79 -5.83
CA LEU A 146 -22.50 -8.09 -7.09
C LEU A 146 -23.23 -6.75 -7.17
N ASP A 147 -24.44 -6.66 -6.62
CA ASP A 147 -25.20 -5.41 -6.53
C ASP A 147 -24.63 -4.44 -5.48
N ALA A 148 -23.89 -4.95 -4.49
CA ALA A 148 -23.17 -4.14 -3.50
C ALA A 148 -21.87 -3.50 -4.04
N LEU A 149 -21.36 -3.96 -5.19
CA LEU A 149 -20.34 -3.25 -5.96
C LEU A 149 -21.02 -2.04 -6.61
N ASP A 150 -20.61 -0.82 -6.24
CA ASP A 150 -21.19 0.42 -6.73
C ASP A 150 -21.28 0.39 -8.28
N VAL A 151 -22.50 0.23 -8.78
CA VAL A 151 -22.87 0.07 -10.19
C VAL A 151 -22.34 1.24 -11.04
N THR A 152 -22.05 2.37 -10.40
CA THR A 152 -21.43 3.55 -11.01
C THR A 152 -19.98 3.32 -11.42
N LEU A 153 -19.20 2.57 -10.64
CA LEU A 153 -17.79 2.23 -10.93
C LEU A 153 -17.71 1.16 -12.04
N LEU A 154 -18.57 0.13 -11.94
CA LEU A 154 -18.71 -0.93 -12.94
C LEU A 154 -19.16 -0.35 -14.29
N GLY A 155 -20.12 0.59 -14.27
CA GLY A 155 -20.68 1.23 -15.46
C GLY A 155 -19.68 2.11 -16.22
N ILE A 156 -18.71 2.75 -15.55
CA ILE A 156 -17.67 3.56 -16.20
C ILE A 156 -16.62 2.67 -16.87
N VAL A 157 -16.26 1.55 -16.24
CA VAL A 157 -15.28 0.58 -16.78
C VAL A 157 -15.87 -0.28 -17.90
N LEU A 158 -17.15 -0.65 -17.80
CA LEU A 158 -17.85 -1.41 -18.83
C LEU A 158 -18.14 -0.56 -20.09
N ARG A 159 -18.33 0.76 -19.96
CA ARG A 159 -18.60 1.64 -21.12
C ARG A 159 -17.41 1.77 -22.07
N ASN A 160 -16.20 1.48 -21.60
CA ASN A 160 -14.96 1.62 -22.38
C ASN A 160 -14.37 0.29 -22.88
N SER A 161 -15.01 -0.86 -22.60
CA SER A 161 -14.43 -2.19 -22.89
C SER A 161 -15.21 -3.05 -23.90
N SER A 162 -16.35 -2.60 -24.45
CA SER A 162 -17.20 -3.45 -25.30
C SER A 162 -17.27 -3.01 -26.77
N GLU A 163 -16.34 -3.48 -27.61
CA GLU A 163 -16.62 -3.72 -29.04
C GLU A 163 -16.20 -5.11 -29.55
N THR A 164 -15.40 -5.86 -28.78
CA THR A 164 -14.72 -7.05 -29.33
C THR A 164 -15.37 -8.40 -28.99
N TYR A 165 -16.29 -8.48 -28.01
CA TYR A 165 -16.75 -9.77 -27.48
C TYR A 165 -18.28 -10.03 -27.53
N ALA A 166 -19.11 -9.03 -27.87
CA ALA A 166 -20.58 -9.19 -27.88
C ALA A 166 -21.14 -9.84 -29.16
N ARG A 167 -20.43 -9.77 -30.30
CA ARG A 167 -20.93 -10.27 -31.60
C ARG A 167 -21.09 -11.79 -31.73
N PRO A 168 -20.21 -12.65 -31.17
CA PRO A 168 -20.34 -14.11 -31.34
C PRO A 168 -21.48 -14.72 -30.50
N VAL A 169 -21.76 -14.14 -29.33
CA VAL A 169 -22.81 -14.62 -28.41
C VAL A 169 -24.20 -14.23 -28.93
N TRP A 170 -24.34 -13.02 -29.45
CA TRP A 170 -25.58 -12.56 -30.09
C TRP A 170 -25.93 -13.38 -31.33
N ALA A 171 -24.92 -13.78 -32.12
CA ALA A 171 -25.10 -14.65 -33.28
C ALA A 171 -25.53 -16.09 -32.93
N LEU A 172 -25.23 -16.57 -31.72
CA LEU A 172 -25.64 -17.91 -31.26
C LEU A 172 -27.09 -17.90 -30.74
N TYR A 173 -27.48 -16.82 -30.06
CA TYR A 173 -28.85 -16.58 -29.62
C TYR A 173 -29.80 -16.36 -30.81
N GLU A 174 -29.41 -15.54 -31.79
CA GLU A 174 -30.20 -15.34 -33.02
C GLU A 174 -30.40 -16.63 -33.82
N ARG A 175 -29.40 -17.53 -33.81
CA ARG A 175 -29.50 -18.82 -34.49
C ARG A 175 -30.47 -19.77 -33.80
N TRP A 176 -30.55 -19.74 -32.47
CA TRP A 176 -31.47 -20.55 -31.67
C TRP A 176 -32.92 -20.04 -31.79
N GLN A 177 -33.10 -18.72 -31.76
CA GLN A 177 -34.38 -18.05 -32.03
C GLN A 177 -34.88 -18.32 -33.46
N GLN A 178 -33.99 -18.42 -34.44
CA GLN A 178 -34.35 -18.83 -35.81
C GLN A 178 -34.86 -20.27 -35.90
N TYR A 179 -34.40 -21.20 -35.06
CA TYR A 179 -34.92 -22.58 -35.06
C TYR A 179 -36.29 -22.70 -34.37
N LEU A 180 -36.55 -21.89 -33.33
CA LEU A 180 -37.86 -21.84 -32.66
C LEU A 180 -38.95 -21.27 -33.59
N ASN A 181 -38.59 -20.34 -34.48
CA ASN A 181 -39.50 -19.70 -35.43
C ASN A 181 -39.88 -20.55 -36.66
N ILE A 182 -39.26 -21.73 -36.85
CA ILE A 182 -39.51 -22.63 -38.00
C ILE A 182 -40.03 -24.00 -37.49
N SER A 183 -40.47 -24.07 -36.22
CA SER A 183 -40.86 -25.32 -35.55
C SER A 183 -42.05 -26.02 -36.20
N ASP A 184 -42.95 -25.26 -36.84
CA ASP A 184 -44.13 -25.79 -37.54
C ASP A 184 -43.81 -26.44 -38.92
N GLU A 185 -42.59 -26.25 -39.45
CA GLU A 185 -42.15 -26.79 -40.76
C GLU A 185 -41.12 -27.93 -40.65
N LEU A 186 -40.76 -28.35 -39.44
CA LEU A 186 -39.79 -29.43 -39.20
C LEU A 186 -40.50 -30.80 -39.16
N GLU A 187 -39.96 -31.79 -39.88
CA GLU A 187 -40.46 -33.17 -39.82
C GLU A 187 -40.38 -33.70 -38.38
N LYS A 188 -41.47 -34.35 -37.93
CA LYS A 188 -41.67 -34.88 -36.55
C LYS A 188 -40.48 -35.68 -36.00
N SER A 189 -39.75 -36.41 -36.85
CA SER A 189 -38.55 -37.16 -36.45
C SER A 189 -37.41 -36.27 -35.97
N THR A 190 -37.30 -35.04 -36.46
CA THR A 190 -36.26 -34.08 -36.08
C THR A 190 -36.55 -33.45 -34.71
N LEU A 191 -37.84 -33.27 -34.39
CA LEU A 191 -38.30 -32.82 -33.07
C LEU A 191 -38.22 -33.96 -32.04
N GLU A 192 -38.46 -35.20 -32.44
CA GLU A 192 -38.29 -36.39 -31.61
C GLU A 192 -36.80 -36.66 -31.29
N ASP A 193 -35.90 -36.58 -32.27
CA ASP A 193 -34.43 -36.68 -32.06
C ASP A 193 -33.90 -35.57 -31.14
N LEU A 194 -34.45 -34.35 -31.25
CA LEU A 194 -34.10 -33.22 -30.39
C LEU A 194 -34.58 -33.45 -28.95
N ALA A 195 -35.83 -33.91 -28.77
CA ALA A 195 -36.38 -34.28 -27.46
C ALA A 195 -35.62 -35.45 -26.82
N GLU A 196 -35.22 -36.46 -27.59
CA GLU A 196 -34.39 -37.57 -27.10
C GLU A 196 -32.99 -37.08 -26.66
N SER A 197 -32.42 -36.08 -27.33
CA SER A 197 -31.13 -35.48 -26.95
C SER A 197 -31.19 -34.67 -25.63
N VAL A 198 -32.37 -34.12 -25.31
CA VAL A 198 -32.60 -33.32 -24.11
C VAL A 198 -32.85 -34.20 -22.88
N VAL A 199 -33.51 -35.36 -23.04
CA VAL A 199 -33.96 -36.20 -21.92
C VAL A 199 -33.19 -37.54 -21.79
N SER A 200 -32.34 -37.94 -22.74
CA SER A 200 -31.62 -39.22 -22.64
C SER A 200 -30.57 -39.24 -21.52
N HIS A 201 -30.26 -40.42 -20.99
CA HIS A 201 -29.18 -40.62 -20.01
C HIS A 201 -27.79 -40.81 -20.64
N HIS A 202 -27.62 -40.44 -21.92
CA HIS A 202 -26.34 -40.52 -22.60
C HIS A 202 -25.39 -39.44 -22.04
N PRO A 203 -24.08 -39.70 -21.84
CA PRO A 203 -23.14 -38.73 -21.24
C PRO A 203 -22.97 -37.42 -22.03
N GLU A 204 -23.42 -37.36 -23.28
CA GLU A 204 -23.42 -36.17 -24.14
C GLU A 204 -24.80 -35.48 -24.24
N SER A 205 -25.82 -36.00 -23.54
CA SER A 205 -27.16 -35.39 -23.47
C SER A 205 -27.16 -34.10 -22.65
N VAL A 206 -28.12 -33.23 -22.93
CA VAL A 206 -28.30 -31.97 -22.19
C VAL A 206 -28.55 -32.24 -20.70
N HIS A 207 -29.32 -33.28 -20.35
CA HIS A 207 -29.56 -33.67 -18.96
C HIS A 207 -28.29 -34.13 -18.22
N SER A 208 -27.42 -34.94 -18.85
CA SER A 208 -26.15 -35.37 -18.25
C SER A 208 -25.13 -34.23 -18.18
N LEU A 209 -25.11 -33.31 -19.14
CA LEU A 209 -24.32 -32.08 -19.09
C LEU A 209 -24.78 -31.17 -17.95
N LEU A 210 -26.09 -30.95 -17.79
CA LEU A 210 -26.66 -30.20 -16.67
C LEU A 210 -26.37 -30.86 -15.32
N TRP A 211 -26.39 -32.20 -15.25
CA TRP A 211 -26.02 -32.95 -14.03
C TRP A 211 -24.52 -32.82 -13.71
N GLN A 212 -23.63 -32.84 -14.71
CA GLN A 212 -22.20 -32.60 -14.54
C GLN A 212 -21.90 -31.15 -14.12
N ILE A 213 -22.61 -30.18 -14.69
CA ILE A 213 -22.55 -28.76 -14.30
C ILE A 213 -23.04 -28.59 -12.86
N ASN A 214 -24.16 -29.21 -12.48
CA ASN A 214 -24.70 -29.14 -11.13
C ASN A 214 -23.75 -29.74 -10.07
N ASN A 215 -23.05 -30.83 -10.41
CA ASN A 215 -22.03 -31.44 -9.53
C ASN A 215 -20.73 -30.62 -9.44
N LEU A 216 -20.42 -29.78 -10.44
CA LEU A 216 -19.34 -28.78 -10.37
C LEU A 216 -19.72 -27.57 -9.51
N VAL A 217 -21.01 -27.24 -9.50
CA VAL A 217 -21.60 -26.11 -8.77
C VAL A 217 -21.79 -26.42 -7.28
N ILE A 218 -22.28 -27.61 -6.92
CA ILE A 218 -22.35 -28.12 -5.54
C ILE A 218 -21.87 -29.58 -5.50
N PRO A 219 -20.63 -29.86 -5.03
CA PRO A 219 -20.15 -31.23 -4.97
C PRO A 219 -20.94 -32.06 -3.94
N PRO A 220 -21.15 -33.37 -4.19
CA PRO A 220 -21.89 -34.23 -3.27
C PRO A 220 -21.17 -34.38 -1.91
N TRP A 221 -21.97 -34.58 -0.85
CA TRP A 221 -21.57 -34.59 0.57
C TRP A 221 -20.40 -35.51 0.97
N SER A 222 -19.94 -36.42 0.09
CA SER A 222 -18.82 -37.32 0.38
C SER A 222 -17.43 -36.74 0.05
N SER A 223 -17.33 -35.51 -0.46
CA SER A 223 -16.03 -34.85 -0.69
C SER A 223 -15.88 -33.59 0.16
N SER A 224 -15.60 -33.77 1.45
CA SER A 224 -15.32 -32.71 2.44
C SER A 224 -14.10 -31.81 2.11
N PHE A 225 -13.48 -31.99 0.94
CA PHE A 225 -12.23 -31.35 0.53
C PHE A 225 -12.29 -30.62 -0.83
N ARG A 226 -13.44 -30.55 -1.50
CA ARG A 226 -13.58 -29.75 -2.74
C ARG A 226 -14.62 -28.65 -2.55
N LYS A 227 -14.19 -27.39 -2.61
CA LYS A 227 -15.05 -26.21 -2.74
C LYS A 227 -15.74 -26.25 -4.12
N GLY A 228 -17.04 -25.97 -4.19
CA GLY A 228 -17.76 -25.87 -5.46
C GLY A 228 -17.38 -24.60 -6.23
N ILE A 229 -17.73 -24.49 -7.51
CA ILE A 229 -17.43 -23.29 -8.33
C ILE A 229 -17.90 -22.00 -7.65
N PHE A 230 -19.08 -21.98 -7.03
CA PHE A 230 -19.56 -20.80 -6.30
C PHE A 230 -18.78 -20.49 -5.02
N ASP A 231 -18.22 -21.50 -4.34
CA ASP A 231 -17.37 -21.26 -3.17
C ASP A 231 -16.01 -20.69 -3.60
N HIS A 232 -15.50 -21.12 -4.76
CA HIS A 232 -14.28 -20.57 -5.34
C HIS A 232 -14.50 -19.18 -5.94
N LEU A 233 -15.67 -18.94 -6.55
CA LEU A 233 -16.10 -17.61 -6.98
C LEU A 233 -16.31 -16.69 -5.78
N ASP A 234 -16.86 -17.17 -4.66
CA ASP A 234 -17.01 -16.37 -3.45
C ASP A 234 -15.65 -16.07 -2.79
N ASP A 235 -14.71 -17.02 -2.78
CA ASP A 235 -13.32 -16.77 -2.35
C ASP A 235 -12.64 -15.73 -3.27
N LEU A 236 -12.74 -15.89 -4.59
CA LEU A 236 -12.19 -14.95 -5.57
C LEU A 236 -12.87 -13.59 -5.52
N LEU A 237 -14.19 -13.53 -5.28
CA LEU A 237 -14.93 -12.31 -5.03
C LEU A 237 -14.50 -11.67 -3.72
N GLN A 238 -14.22 -12.44 -2.66
CA GLN A 238 -13.67 -11.89 -1.42
C GLN A 238 -12.25 -11.38 -1.60
N GLU A 239 -11.40 -12.08 -2.35
CA GLU A 239 -10.04 -11.64 -2.70
C GLU A 239 -10.10 -10.38 -3.57
N ALA A 240 -10.98 -10.35 -4.58
CA ALA A 240 -11.21 -9.21 -5.45
C ALA A 240 -11.86 -8.04 -4.70
N LEU A 241 -12.81 -8.28 -3.80
CA LEU A 241 -13.43 -7.27 -2.94
C LEU A 241 -12.41 -6.71 -1.94
N ARG A 242 -11.50 -7.54 -1.42
CA ARG A 242 -10.36 -7.07 -0.61
C ARG A 242 -9.43 -6.19 -1.44
N SER A 243 -9.14 -6.55 -2.70
CA SER A 243 -8.34 -5.71 -3.60
C SER A 243 -9.07 -4.45 -4.11
N LEU A 244 -10.40 -4.49 -4.22
CA LEU A 244 -11.25 -3.38 -4.66
C LEU A 244 -11.60 -2.44 -3.51
N HIS A 245 -11.45 -2.88 -2.25
CA HIS A 245 -11.62 -2.01 -1.09
C HIS A 245 -10.63 -0.82 -1.12
N ASP A 246 -9.46 -1.00 -1.76
CA ASP A 246 -8.43 0.03 -1.91
C ASP A 246 -8.65 0.94 -3.14
N VAL A 247 -9.48 0.54 -4.11
CA VAL A 247 -9.66 1.31 -5.36
C VAL A 247 -10.84 2.27 -5.22
N THR A 248 -10.55 3.48 -4.75
CA THR A 248 -11.57 4.52 -4.65
C THR A 248 -11.96 5.09 -6.03
N PRO A 249 -13.18 5.63 -6.21
CA PRO A 249 -13.55 6.38 -7.41
C PRO A 249 -12.60 7.53 -7.72
N ALA A 250 -11.95 8.11 -6.71
CA ALA A 250 -10.93 9.15 -6.88
C ALA A 250 -9.65 8.59 -7.52
N THR A 251 -9.21 7.40 -7.09
CA THR A 251 -8.05 6.69 -7.66
C THR A 251 -8.23 6.42 -9.15
N VAL A 252 -9.37 5.81 -9.54
CA VAL A 252 -9.66 5.49 -10.95
C VAL A 252 -9.73 6.76 -11.82
N ARG A 253 -10.37 7.83 -11.31
CA ARG A 253 -10.46 9.11 -12.03
C ARG A 253 -9.09 9.73 -12.23
N TRP A 254 -8.26 9.74 -11.18
CA TRP A 254 -6.88 10.24 -11.26
C TRP A 254 -6.06 9.46 -12.28
N GLU A 255 -6.04 8.12 -12.20
CA GLU A 255 -5.28 7.26 -13.13
C GLU A 255 -5.69 7.53 -14.57
N THR A 256 -6.99 7.62 -14.85
CA THR A 256 -7.51 7.91 -16.19
C THR A 256 -7.02 9.27 -16.71
N GLN A 257 -7.06 10.31 -15.87
CA GLN A 257 -6.58 11.65 -16.27
C GLN A 257 -5.06 11.68 -16.46
N PHE A 258 -4.32 10.99 -15.60
CA PHE A 258 -2.87 10.92 -15.69
C PHE A 258 -2.40 10.12 -16.93
N ASP A 259 -3.06 9.01 -17.25
CA ASP A 259 -2.81 8.25 -18.50
C ASP A 259 -3.12 9.08 -19.75
N THR A 260 -4.18 9.88 -19.69
CA THR A 260 -4.52 10.83 -20.76
C THR A 260 -3.42 11.89 -20.93
N LEU A 261 -2.93 12.47 -19.83
CA LEU A 261 -1.79 13.39 -19.86
C LEU A 261 -0.55 12.72 -20.46
N GLN A 262 -0.24 11.49 -20.06
CA GLN A 262 0.91 10.75 -20.60
C GLN A 262 0.78 10.50 -22.10
N THR A 263 -0.43 10.17 -22.57
CA THR A 263 -0.73 9.96 -23.99
C THR A 263 -0.40 11.21 -24.81
N TYR A 264 -0.65 12.41 -24.27
CA TYR A 264 -0.32 13.67 -24.95
C TYR A 264 1.14 14.10 -24.78
N ALA A 265 1.75 13.83 -23.61
CA ALA A 265 3.11 14.25 -23.33
C ALA A 265 4.17 13.38 -24.03
N ARG A 266 3.96 12.05 -24.10
CA ARG A 266 4.95 11.11 -24.67
C ARG A 266 5.36 11.44 -26.11
N PRO A 267 4.44 11.75 -27.05
CA PRO A 267 4.83 12.10 -28.41
C PRO A 267 5.67 13.39 -28.47
N VAL A 268 5.33 14.40 -27.66
CA VAL A 268 6.12 15.65 -27.57
C VAL A 268 7.54 15.36 -27.11
N TRP A 269 7.70 14.49 -26.11
CA TRP A 269 9.02 14.12 -25.60
C TRP A 269 9.83 13.30 -26.61
N ALA A 270 9.21 12.32 -27.26
CA ALA A 270 9.87 11.52 -28.30
C ALA A 270 10.33 12.38 -29.48
N LEU A 271 9.51 13.34 -29.90
CA LEU A 271 9.88 14.25 -30.97
C LEU A 271 10.97 15.23 -30.54
N TYR A 272 10.96 15.68 -29.28
CA TYR A 272 12.02 16.52 -28.72
C TYR A 272 13.37 15.80 -28.70
N GLU A 273 13.41 14.53 -28.30
CA GLU A 273 14.65 13.73 -28.34
C GLU A 273 15.18 13.59 -29.77
N ARG A 274 14.29 13.33 -30.73
CA ARG A 274 14.66 13.29 -32.16
C ARG A 274 15.18 14.65 -32.64
N TRP A 275 14.53 15.73 -32.26
CA TRP A 275 14.97 17.10 -32.57
C TRP A 275 16.35 17.39 -32.00
N GLN A 276 16.63 17.01 -30.74
CA GLN A 276 17.97 17.17 -30.15
C GLN A 276 19.04 16.37 -30.89
N GLN A 277 18.73 15.15 -31.34
CA GLN A 277 19.65 14.38 -32.18
C GLN A 277 19.92 15.11 -33.50
N TYR A 278 18.89 15.64 -34.14
CA TYR A 278 19.04 16.37 -35.41
C TYR A 278 19.84 17.66 -35.27
N LEU A 279 19.71 18.36 -34.14
CA LEU A 279 20.55 19.53 -33.84
C LEU A 279 22.05 19.18 -33.76
N ASN A 280 22.40 17.97 -33.32
CA ASN A 280 23.81 17.57 -33.19
C ASN A 280 24.46 17.16 -34.52
N ILE A 281 23.66 16.82 -35.54
CA ILE A 281 24.14 16.36 -36.86
C ILE A 281 23.52 17.18 -38.01
N SER A 282 23.10 18.42 -37.72
CA SER A 282 22.29 19.22 -38.65
C SER A 282 22.94 19.40 -40.02
N ASP A 283 24.27 19.47 -40.05
CA ASP A 283 25.07 19.70 -41.26
C ASP A 283 25.13 18.46 -42.18
N GLU A 284 24.82 17.28 -41.65
CA GLU A 284 24.82 16.00 -42.36
C GLU A 284 23.40 15.59 -42.82
N LEU A 285 22.37 16.29 -42.34
CA LEU A 285 20.98 15.96 -42.64
C LEU A 285 20.48 16.61 -43.92
N GLU A 286 19.72 15.84 -44.69
CA GLU A 286 19.01 16.34 -45.87
C GLU A 286 17.99 17.41 -45.49
N LYS A 287 17.90 18.45 -46.32
CA LYS A 287 16.95 19.57 -46.13
C LYS A 287 15.51 19.07 -45.96
N SER A 288 15.10 18.07 -46.73
CA SER A 288 13.75 17.49 -46.68
C SER A 288 13.42 16.86 -45.33
N THR A 289 14.39 16.25 -44.66
CA THR A 289 14.21 15.64 -43.33
C THR A 289 13.93 16.69 -42.26
N LEU A 290 14.66 17.82 -42.34
CA LEU A 290 14.48 18.95 -41.45
C LEU A 290 13.18 19.70 -41.74
N GLU A 291 12.81 19.85 -43.02
CA GLU A 291 11.50 20.37 -43.44
C GLU A 291 10.34 19.53 -42.87
N ASP A 292 10.39 18.20 -43.05
CA ASP A 292 9.34 17.28 -42.57
C ASP A 292 9.17 17.35 -41.05
N LEU A 293 10.29 17.39 -40.30
CA LEU A 293 10.24 17.60 -38.85
C LEU A 293 9.51 18.89 -38.51
N ALA A 294 9.92 20.01 -39.11
CA ALA A 294 9.35 21.32 -38.81
C ALA A 294 7.85 21.39 -39.16
N GLU A 295 7.45 20.87 -40.32
CA GLU A 295 6.05 20.78 -40.74
C GLU A 295 5.25 19.90 -39.76
N SER A 296 5.79 18.77 -39.30
CA SER A 296 5.10 17.89 -38.34
C SER A 296 4.81 18.56 -36.99
N VAL A 297 5.75 19.37 -36.48
CA VAL A 297 5.64 20.09 -35.19
C VAL A 297 4.52 21.13 -35.25
N VAL A 298 4.46 21.90 -36.34
CA VAL A 298 3.58 23.07 -36.46
C VAL A 298 2.30 22.83 -37.25
N SER A 299 2.10 21.62 -37.77
CA SER A 299 0.89 21.26 -38.51
C SER A 299 -0.38 21.38 -37.67
N HIS A 300 -1.52 21.48 -38.35
CA HIS A 300 -2.84 21.42 -37.72
C HIS A 300 -3.33 20.00 -37.45
N HIS A 301 -2.46 18.98 -37.58
CA HIS A 301 -2.83 17.61 -37.29
C HIS A 301 -3.11 17.45 -35.78
N PRO A 302 -4.09 16.62 -35.37
CA PRO A 302 -4.39 16.40 -33.94
C PRO A 302 -3.22 15.89 -33.12
N GLU A 303 -2.26 15.22 -33.76
CA GLU A 303 -1.05 14.66 -33.14
C GLU A 303 0.18 15.58 -33.26
N SER A 304 0.03 16.79 -33.84
CA SER A 304 1.13 17.75 -33.88
C SER A 304 1.48 18.25 -32.48
N VAL A 305 2.72 18.67 -32.26
CA VAL A 305 3.15 19.24 -30.98
C VAL A 305 2.24 20.40 -30.57
N HIS A 306 1.90 21.28 -31.53
CA HIS A 306 0.98 22.39 -31.29
C HIS A 306 -0.38 21.92 -30.73
N SER A 307 -1.00 20.92 -31.36
CA SER A 307 -2.28 20.36 -30.94
C SER A 307 -2.20 19.64 -29.59
N LEU A 308 -1.12 18.88 -29.35
CA LEU A 308 -0.91 18.15 -28.10
C LEU A 308 -0.72 19.09 -26.91
N LEU A 309 0.03 20.18 -27.06
CA LEU A 309 0.16 21.21 -26.01
C LEU A 309 -1.19 21.83 -25.65
N TRP A 310 -2.04 22.08 -26.65
CA TRP A 310 -3.38 22.58 -26.42
C TRP A 310 -4.26 21.57 -25.67
N GLN A 311 -4.16 20.27 -26.01
CA GLN A 311 -4.89 19.21 -25.31
C GLN A 311 -4.42 19.08 -23.84
N ILE A 312 -3.12 19.13 -23.58
CA ILE A 312 -2.56 19.17 -22.22
C ILE A 312 -3.12 20.37 -21.44
N ASN A 313 -3.16 21.55 -22.07
CA ASN A 313 -3.73 22.73 -21.42
C ASN A 313 -5.19 22.55 -21.04
N ASN A 314 -6.00 21.91 -21.88
CA ASN A 314 -7.41 21.65 -21.58
C ASN A 314 -7.61 20.61 -20.46
N LEU A 315 -6.64 19.71 -20.23
CA LEU A 315 -6.65 18.85 -19.05
C LEU A 315 -6.41 19.63 -17.77
N VAL A 316 -5.56 20.67 -17.82
CA VAL A 316 -5.28 21.53 -16.66
C VAL A 316 -6.38 22.55 -16.43
N ILE A 317 -6.84 23.20 -17.50
CA ILE A 317 -7.83 24.27 -17.52
C ILE A 317 -8.95 23.86 -18.47
N PRO A 318 -9.98 23.14 -17.97
CA PRO A 318 -11.11 22.74 -18.79
C PRO A 318 -11.79 23.96 -19.43
N PRO A 319 -12.19 23.89 -20.72
CA PRO A 319 -12.84 25.00 -21.39
C PRO A 319 -14.20 25.34 -20.73
N TRP A 320 -14.60 26.61 -20.80
CA TRP A 320 -15.87 27.12 -20.24
C TRP A 320 -17.14 26.40 -20.73
N SER A 321 -17.11 25.77 -21.91
CA SER A 321 -18.23 24.91 -22.36
C SER A 321 -18.38 23.63 -21.53
N SER A 322 -17.40 23.33 -20.69
CA SER A 322 -17.30 22.16 -19.83
C SER A 322 -17.19 22.52 -18.35
N SER A 323 -17.74 23.67 -17.91
CA SER A 323 -17.65 24.23 -16.53
C SER A 323 -17.99 23.30 -15.35
N PHE A 324 -18.52 22.10 -15.60
CA PHE A 324 -18.75 21.06 -14.59
C PHE A 324 -17.63 20.00 -14.50
N ARG A 325 -16.64 20.03 -15.41
CA ARG A 325 -15.48 19.13 -15.38
C ARG A 325 -14.35 19.74 -14.55
N LYS A 326 -13.84 18.94 -13.62
CA LYS A 326 -12.65 19.23 -12.83
C LYS A 326 -11.39 19.12 -13.71
N GLY A 327 -10.39 19.95 -13.44
CA GLY A 327 -9.07 19.82 -14.08
C GLY A 327 -8.25 18.69 -13.45
N ILE A 328 -7.14 18.30 -14.07
CA ILE A 328 -6.26 17.23 -13.57
C ILE A 328 -5.73 17.51 -12.15
N PHE A 329 -5.45 18.77 -11.82
CA PHE A 329 -5.03 19.15 -10.47
C PHE A 329 -6.16 19.06 -9.44
N ASP A 330 -7.41 19.32 -9.84
CA ASP A 330 -8.57 19.17 -8.94
C ASP A 330 -8.85 17.68 -8.70
N HIS A 331 -8.66 16.83 -9.71
CA HIS A 331 -8.71 15.37 -9.54
C HIS A 331 -7.59 14.85 -8.63
N LEU A 332 -6.40 15.43 -8.72
CA LEU A 332 -5.30 15.10 -7.81
C LEU A 332 -5.60 15.53 -6.38
N ASP A 333 -6.15 16.72 -6.19
CA ASP A 333 -6.55 17.21 -4.86
C ASP A 333 -7.60 16.30 -4.24
N ASP A 334 -8.64 15.93 -5.00
CA ASP A 334 -9.65 14.94 -4.58
C ASP A 334 -9.00 13.60 -4.16
N LEU A 335 -8.00 13.12 -4.92
CA LEU A 335 -7.29 11.88 -4.57
C LEU A 335 -6.53 12.03 -3.26
N LEU A 336 -5.71 13.08 -3.14
CA LEU A 336 -4.81 13.28 -2.00
C LEU A 336 -5.58 13.56 -0.70
N GLN A 337 -6.78 14.14 -0.77
CA GLN A 337 -7.65 14.32 0.39
C GLN A 337 -8.36 13.04 0.84
N ASN A 338 -8.61 12.10 -0.07
CA ASN A 338 -9.35 10.86 0.21
C ASN A 338 -8.44 9.63 0.36
N LEU A 339 -7.13 9.76 0.10
CA LEU A 339 -6.19 8.66 0.26
C LEU A 339 -6.07 8.35 1.76
N GLN A 340 -6.48 7.15 2.18
CA GLN A 340 -6.28 6.72 3.57
C GLN A 340 -4.79 6.47 3.87
N GLU A 341 -4.00 6.09 2.86
CA GLU A 341 -2.60 5.70 3.00
C GLU A 341 -1.63 6.71 2.35
N ILE A 342 -1.80 8.02 2.62
CA ILE A 342 -0.96 9.10 2.04
C ILE A 342 0.54 8.83 2.20
N CYS A 343 0.93 8.13 3.27
CA CYS A 343 2.31 7.77 3.55
C CYS A 343 2.96 6.81 2.53
N ASP A 344 2.19 6.10 1.70
CA ASP A 344 2.73 5.18 0.68
C ASP A 344 3.28 5.91 -0.57
N LEU A 345 2.96 7.20 -0.74
CA LEU A 345 3.49 8.03 -1.83
C LEU A 345 5.03 8.20 -1.78
N ASN A 346 5.66 7.84 -0.66
CA ASN A 346 7.10 8.03 -0.38
C ASN A 346 7.59 9.49 -0.53
N GLN A 347 6.69 10.47 -0.62
CA GLN A 347 6.95 11.91 -0.72
C GLN A 347 5.75 12.69 -0.15
N THR A 348 5.86 14.00 0.04
CA THR A 348 4.71 14.79 0.52
C THR A 348 3.65 14.97 -0.57
N ALA A 349 2.40 15.16 -0.16
CA ALA A 349 1.30 15.49 -1.08
C ALA A 349 1.64 16.73 -1.92
N GLN A 350 2.25 17.75 -1.30
CA GLN A 350 2.72 18.94 -1.99
C GLN A 350 3.81 18.63 -3.04
N GLN A 351 4.80 17.80 -2.72
CA GLN A 351 5.85 17.40 -3.67
C GLN A 351 5.27 16.62 -4.85
N TYR A 352 4.30 15.73 -4.60
CA TYR A 352 3.64 14.95 -5.65
C TYR A 352 2.92 15.87 -6.65
N ALA A 353 2.11 16.82 -6.16
CA ALA A 353 1.43 17.80 -7.00
C ALA A 353 2.38 18.75 -7.72
N TYR A 354 3.46 19.19 -7.07
CA TYR A 354 4.48 19.98 -7.73
C TYR A 354 5.23 19.18 -8.80
N GLY A 355 5.43 17.88 -8.61
CA GLY A 355 5.96 16.96 -9.61
C GLY A 355 5.12 16.92 -10.89
N LEU A 356 3.78 16.87 -10.75
CA LEU A 356 2.85 16.97 -11.87
C LEU A 356 3.01 18.31 -12.62
N TYR A 357 3.08 19.42 -11.90
CA TYR A 357 3.32 20.74 -12.50
C TYR A 357 4.65 20.78 -13.26
N LYS A 358 5.73 20.26 -12.69
CA LYS A 358 7.04 20.18 -13.36
C LYS A 358 6.97 19.36 -14.66
N LEU A 359 6.26 18.24 -14.67
CA LEU A 359 6.06 17.43 -15.87
C LEU A 359 5.35 18.22 -16.98
N ILE A 360 4.26 18.91 -16.63
CA ILE A 360 3.48 19.72 -17.56
C ILE A 360 4.32 20.89 -18.09
N ALA A 361 4.95 21.65 -17.18
CA ALA A 361 5.79 22.80 -17.54
C ALA A 361 6.99 22.39 -18.41
N ALA A 362 7.63 21.25 -18.14
CA ALA A 362 8.72 20.72 -18.96
C ALA A 362 8.24 20.32 -20.36
N THR A 363 7.05 19.71 -20.46
CA THR A 363 6.44 19.33 -21.74
C THR A 363 6.09 20.57 -22.57
N GLU A 364 5.49 21.57 -21.93
CA GLU A 364 5.14 22.86 -22.52
C GLU A 364 6.39 23.60 -23.03
N THR A 365 7.46 23.63 -22.23
CA THR A 365 8.75 24.25 -22.62
C THR A 365 9.39 23.54 -23.81
N LYS A 366 9.45 22.20 -23.80
CA LYS A 366 10.00 21.40 -24.90
C LYS A 366 9.22 21.62 -26.20
N GLY A 367 7.89 21.57 -26.12
CA GLY A 367 7.03 21.75 -27.28
C GLY A 367 7.10 23.17 -27.84
N PHE A 368 7.17 24.19 -26.98
CA PHE A 368 7.36 25.57 -27.39
C PHE A 368 8.70 25.79 -28.10
N ALA A 369 9.80 25.26 -27.55
CA ALA A 369 11.12 25.35 -28.14
C ALA A 369 11.14 24.75 -29.56
N MET A 370 10.58 23.55 -29.74
CA MET A 370 10.44 22.93 -31.06
C MET A 370 9.58 23.75 -32.01
N THR A 371 8.49 24.34 -31.52
CA THR A 371 7.59 25.18 -32.33
C THR A 371 8.32 26.42 -32.87
N GLN A 372 9.06 27.13 -32.02
CA GLN A 372 9.84 28.30 -32.45
C GLN A 372 10.94 27.92 -33.44
N PHE A 373 11.68 26.85 -33.15
CA PHE A 373 12.70 26.33 -34.05
C PHE A 373 12.14 25.98 -35.42
N SER A 374 10.98 25.32 -35.46
CA SER A 374 10.33 24.90 -36.71
C SER A 374 9.92 26.09 -37.57
N TRP A 375 9.39 27.18 -36.98
CA TRP A 375 9.09 28.40 -37.74
C TRP A 375 10.32 29.09 -38.30
N ILE A 376 11.41 29.14 -37.52
CA ILE A 376 12.70 29.67 -37.99
C ILE A 376 13.20 28.85 -39.18
N LEU A 377 13.17 27.52 -39.06
CA LEU A 377 13.67 26.61 -40.08
C LEU A 377 12.88 26.72 -41.40
N LEU A 378 11.54 26.73 -41.33
CA LEU A 378 10.69 26.88 -42.51
C LEU A 378 10.90 28.23 -43.21
N ARG A 379 11.21 29.27 -42.45
CA ARG A 379 11.56 30.59 -42.99
C ARG A 379 12.91 30.55 -43.72
N GLU A 380 13.95 30.02 -43.08
CA GLU A 380 15.29 29.88 -43.69
C GLU A 380 15.24 29.04 -44.97
N TYR A 381 14.34 28.07 -45.03
CA TYR A 381 14.14 27.21 -46.20
C TYR A 381 13.27 27.81 -47.30
N GLY A 382 12.78 29.04 -47.12
CA GLY A 382 12.04 29.79 -48.13
C GLY A 382 10.57 29.38 -48.28
N LYS A 383 9.98 28.70 -47.29
CA LYS A 383 8.57 28.24 -47.34
C LYS A 383 7.56 29.35 -47.00
N GLY A 384 8.01 30.42 -46.35
CA GLY A 384 7.16 31.54 -45.92
C GLY A 384 7.85 32.45 -44.90
N SER A 385 7.17 33.53 -44.49
CA SER A 385 7.73 34.46 -43.50
C SER A 385 7.64 33.94 -42.06
N TYR A 386 6.55 33.25 -41.69
CA TYR A 386 6.26 32.64 -40.38
C TYR A 386 6.44 33.51 -39.11
N MET A 387 6.73 34.81 -39.26
CA MET A 387 6.98 35.72 -38.13
C MET A 387 5.71 35.93 -37.28
N LYS A 388 4.55 35.98 -37.92
CA LYS A 388 3.27 36.17 -37.20
C LYS A 388 2.88 34.92 -36.44
N GLU A 389 3.09 33.76 -37.04
CA GLU A 389 2.83 32.43 -36.48
C GLU A 389 3.74 32.19 -35.26
N ALA A 390 5.03 32.51 -35.38
CA ALA A 390 5.97 32.46 -34.25
C ALA A 390 5.55 33.40 -33.11
N ALA A 391 5.12 34.63 -33.42
CA ALA A 391 4.64 35.59 -32.43
C ALA A 391 3.32 35.16 -31.76
N LEU A 392 2.41 34.53 -32.51
CA LEU A 392 1.18 33.95 -31.95
C LEU A 392 1.48 32.75 -31.06
N ALA A 393 2.41 31.89 -31.46
CA ALA A 393 2.84 30.74 -30.66
C ALA A 393 3.46 31.16 -29.32
N LEU A 394 4.24 32.25 -29.31
CA LEU A 394 4.77 32.85 -28.08
C LEU A 394 3.66 33.32 -27.14
N ARG A 395 2.69 34.12 -27.65
CA ARG A 395 1.57 34.57 -26.82
C ARG A 395 0.75 33.41 -26.26
N ALA A 396 0.46 32.41 -27.09
CA ALA A 396 -0.29 31.25 -26.67
C ALA A 396 0.46 30.44 -25.61
N HIS A 397 1.79 30.33 -25.71
CA HIS A 397 2.62 29.72 -24.67
C HIS A 397 2.57 30.50 -23.35
N ASP A 398 2.75 31.82 -23.40
CA ASP A 398 2.69 32.69 -22.21
C ASP A 398 1.33 32.57 -21.48
N GLU A 399 0.23 32.56 -22.25
CA GLU A 399 -1.12 32.38 -21.72
C GLU A 399 -1.31 31.01 -21.05
N ARG A 400 -0.84 29.93 -21.69
CA ARG A 400 -0.92 28.56 -21.14
C ARG A 400 -0.10 28.42 -19.87
N VAL A 401 1.18 28.79 -19.89
CA VAL A 401 2.06 28.71 -18.72
C VAL A 401 1.49 29.48 -17.56
N LYS A 402 0.95 30.68 -17.82
CA LYS A 402 0.32 31.50 -16.80
C LYS A 402 -0.88 30.80 -16.16
N GLY A 403 -1.83 30.34 -16.97
CA GLY A 403 -3.03 29.68 -16.47
C GLY A 403 -2.70 28.37 -15.74
N GLN A 404 -1.75 27.59 -16.27
CA GLN A 404 -1.32 26.32 -15.67
C GLN A 404 -0.66 26.55 -14.30
N LEU A 405 0.21 27.57 -14.19
CA LEU A 405 0.85 27.94 -12.93
C LEU A 405 -0.18 28.43 -11.90
N GLU A 406 -1.18 29.23 -12.31
CA GLU A 406 -2.24 29.70 -11.42
C GLU A 406 -3.05 28.54 -10.82
N VAL A 407 -3.47 27.57 -11.64
CA VAL A 407 -4.19 26.37 -11.18
C VAL A 407 -3.32 25.50 -10.29
N ALA A 408 -2.08 25.22 -10.71
CA ALA A 408 -1.16 24.39 -9.95
C ALA A 408 -0.82 25.01 -8.58
N SER A 409 -0.50 26.31 -8.56
CA SER A 409 -0.15 27.04 -7.33
C SER A 409 -1.29 27.03 -6.32
N ARG A 410 -2.55 27.17 -6.78
CA ARG A 410 -3.75 27.04 -5.92
C ARG A 410 -3.80 25.69 -5.21
N VAL A 411 -3.60 24.60 -5.94
CA VAL A 411 -3.69 23.24 -5.36
C VAL A 411 -2.48 22.95 -4.48
N VAL A 412 -1.27 23.22 -4.96
CA VAL A 412 -0.02 22.97 -4.22
C VAL A 412 0.01 23.68 -2.86
N ARG A 413 -0.51 24.91 -2.76
CA ARG A 413 -0.57 25.67 -1.50
C ARG A 413 -1.48 25.06 -0.43
N ASN A 414 -2.50 24.30 -0.84
CA ASN A 414 -3.47 23.70 0.07
C ASN A 414 -3.07 22.29 0.53
N LEU A 415 -2.11 21.67 -0.13
CA LEU A 415 -1.67 20.32 0.16
C LEU A 415 -0.66 20.27 1.32
N SER A 416 -0.73 19.17 2.07
CA SER A 416 0.16 18.96 3.21
C SER A 416 1.64 18.86 2.79
N THR A 417 2.50 19.49 3.58
CA THR A 417 3.96 19.32 3.52
C THR A 417 4.48 18.23 4.45
N SER A 418 3.60 17.51 5.16
CA SER A 418 4.01 16.47 6.09
C SER A 418 4.30 15.14 5.38
N PHE A 419 5.32 14.43 5.86
CA PHE A 419 5.67 13.08 5.41
C PHE A 419 6.02 12.20 6.61
N TRP A 420 5.48 10.98 6.61
CA TRP A 420 5.72 9.95 7.60
C TRP A 420 5.67 8.57 6.93
N ARG A 421 6.07 7.51 7.64
CA ARG A 421 6.08 6.14 7.11
C ARG A 421 4.81 5.38 7.52
N CYS A 422 4.20 4.71 6.55
CA CYS A 422 3.16 3.73 6.81
C CYS A 422 3.73 2.53 7.58
N ASP A 423 2.85 1.66 8.06
CA ASP A 423 3.28 0.38 8.62
C ASP A 423 3.89 -0.49 7.51
N PRO A 424 5.03 -1.16 7.78
CA PRO A 424 5.60 -2.12 6.84
C PRO A 424 4.65 -3.30 6.65
N HIS A 425 4.84 -4.07 5.57
CA HIS A 425 4.10 -5.33 5.37
C HIS A 425 4.27 -6.30 6.53
N GLU A 426 5.45 -6.33 7.16
CA GLU A 426 5.72 -7.11 8.36
C GLU A 426 6.57 -6.29 9.33
N HIS A 427 6.14 -6.24 10.58
CA HIS A 427 6.91 -5.60 11.65
C HIS A 427 8.00 -6.54 12.15
N VAL A 428 9.25 -6.14 11.89
CA VAL A 428 10.46 -6.84 12.35
C VAL A 428 11.23 -5.96 13.35
N GLU A 429 11.46 -6.50 14.55
CA GLU A 429 12.21 -5.85 15.63
C GLU A 429 13.66 -5.56 15.18
N ASN A 430 14.19 -4.40 15.57
CA ASN A 430 15.50 -3.86 15.17
C ASN A 430 15.68 -3.59 13.66
N LYS A 431 14.61 -3.70 12.85
CA LYS A 431 14.60 -3.27 11.44
C LYS A 431 13.54 -2.22 11.13
N THR A 432 12.33 -2.42 11.66
CA THR A 432 11.17 -1.56 11.41
C THR A 432 10.70 -0.87 12.69
N PHE A 433 10.80 -1.57 13.83
CA PHE A 433 10.52 -0.99 15.14
C PHE A 433 11.55 -1.46 16.17
N THR A 434 11.63 -0.75 17.29
CA THR A 434 12.26 -1.24 18.52
C THR A 434 11.37 -0.97 19.73
N ALA A 435 11.68 -1.59 20.87
CA ALA A 435 10.92 -1.44 22.10
C ALA A 435 11.82 -1.00 23.26
N VAL A 436 11.20 -0.28 24.20
CA VAL A 436 11.77 -0.10 25.53
C VAL A 436 11.66 -1.43 26.28
N THR A 437 12.70 -1.81 27.03
CA THR A 437 12.72 -3.08 27.76
C THR A 437 12.91 -2.88 29.26
N GLU A 438 12.35 -3.79 30.05
CA GLU A 438 12.50 -3.85 31.52
C GLU A 438 11.90 -2.65 32.28
N LEU A 439 11.07 -1.82 31.62
CA LEU A 439 10.32 -0.73 32.24
C LEU A 439 8.90 -1.20 32.57
N LEU A 440 8.57 -1.24 33.87
CA LEU A 440 7.24 -1.56 34.41
C LEU A 440 6.71 -2.94 34.03
N GLN A 441 7.56 -3.96 34.12
CA GLN A 441 7.14 -5.31 33.78
C GLN A 441 6.31 -5.95 34.90
N GLY A 442 5.31 -6.75 34.55
CA GLY A 442 4.58 -7.59 35.49
C GLY A 442 5.54 -8.43 36.33
N TYR A 443 5.38 -8.36 37.65
CA TYR A 443 6.24 -8.96 38.66
C TYR A 443 5.40 -9.53 39.79
N ILE A 444 5.61 -10.79 40.13
CA ILE A 444 4.93 -11.47 41.22
C ILE A 444 5.86 -11.49 42.43
N GLU A 445 5.42 -10.96 43.55
CA GLU A 445 6.21 -10.97 44.79
C GLU A 445 5.31 -11.19 46.01
N ASN A 446 5.85 -11.81 47.06
CA ASN A 446 5.11 -11.99 48.30
C ASN A 446 5.13 -10.72 49.15
N GLU A 447 4.03 -10.42 49.83
CA GLU A 447 3.94 -9.29 50.78
C GLU A 447 5.09 -9.26 51.78
N VAL A 448 5.52 -10.43 52.28
CA VAL A 448 6.62 -10.56 53.26
C VAL A 448 7.97 -10.08 52.72
N ASP A 449 8.18 -10.17 51.41
CA ASP A 449 9.45 -9.88 50.76
C ASP A 449 9.56 -8.43 50.28
N MET A 450 8.43 -7.70 50.31
CA MET A 450 8.29 -6.32 49.82
C MET A 450 8.45 -5.23 50.90
N ASN A 451 8.61 -5.61 52.17
CA ASN A 451 8.81 -4.70 53.29
C ASN A 451 10.00 -5.12 54.17
N ARG A 452 10.58 -4.15 54.87
CA ARG A 452 11.77 -4.35 55.71
C ARG A 452 11.48 -5.14 56.97
N GLU A 453 10.26 -5.04 57.47
CA GLU A 453 9.78 -5.73 58.65
C GLU A 453 9.66 -7.25 58.42
N GLY A 454 9.64 -7.70 57.16
CA GLY A 454 9.43 -9.09 56.81
C GLY A 454 8.06 -9.58 57.29
N SER A 455 7.03 -8.73 57.14
CA SER A 455 5.70 -8.92 57.71
C SER A 455 4.62 -9.03 56.63
N CYS A 456 3.50 -9.66 56.96
CA CYS A 456 2.34 -9.80 56.06
C CYS A 456 1.10 -9.09 56.62
N THR A 457 1.32 -8.06 57.44
CA THR A 457 0.21 -7.30 58.06
C THR A 457 -0.43 -6.31 57.09
N GLN A 458 0.23 -6.06 55.97
CA GLN A 458 -0.24 -5.24 54.86
C GLN A 458 -0.86 -6.14 53.79
N THR A 459 -1.70 -5.55 52.96
CA THR A 459 -2.32 -6.15 51.78
C THR A 459 -1.58 -5.73 50.52
N CYS A 460 -1.71 -6.49 49.43
CA CYS A 460 -1.15 -6.11 48.13
C CYS A 460 -1.47 -4.67 47.70
N SER A 461 -2.68 -4.17 48.01
CA SER A 461 -3.09 -2.79 47.66
C SER A 461 -2.37 -1.70 48.44
N ASP A 462 -1.78 -2.04 49.60
CA ASP A 462 -0.99 -1.07 50.38
C ASP A 462 0.33 -0.73 49.68
N PHE A 463 0.83 -1.61 48.80
CA PHE A 463 1.98 -1.40 47.92
C PHE A 463 1.55 -0.78 46.58
N GLY A 464 0.67 0.22 46.65
CA GLY A 464 0.17 0.96 45.50
C GLY A 464 1.12 2.06 45.01
N ASN A 465 0.65 2.87 44.08
CA ASN A 465 1.46 3.90 43.40
C ASN A 465 2.06 4.95 44.35
N SER A 466 1.40 5.25 45.46
CA SER A 466 1.85 6.24 46.45
C SER A 466 2.90 5.70 47.44
N PHE A 467 3.01 4.39 47.58
CA PHE A 467 3.90 3.72 48.53
C PHE A 467 4.64 2.58 47.82
N PRO A 468 5.63 2.90 46.96
CA PRO A 468 6.35 1.89 46.21
C PRO A 468 7.14 0.98 47.12
N ALA A 469 7.00 -0.33 46.87
CA ALA A 469 7.78 -1.35 47.55
C ALA A 469 9.17 -1.50 46.95
N LYS A 470 10.05 -2.15 47.69
CA LYS A 470 11.29 -2.73 47.17
C LYS A 470 11.36 -4.16 47.65
N ARG A 471 12.00 -5.02 46.85
CA ARG A 471 12.34 -6.35 47.33
C ARG A 471 13.42 -6.22 48.40
N GLU A 472 13.09 -6.52 49.64
CA GLU A 472 13.98 -6.43 50.80
C GLU A 472 14.55 -7.80 51.19
N SER A 473 13.81 -8.88 50.88
CA SER A 473 14.25 -10.23 51.24
C SER A 473 13.73 -11.30 50.28
N CYS A 474 13.92 -12.56 50.67
CA CYS A 474 13.44 -13.74 49.95
C CYS A 474 13.18 -14.83 50.99
N PHE A 475 12.09 -14.67 51.75
CA PHE A 475 11.69 -15.58 52.79
C PHE A 475 11.28 -16.91 52.15
N GLU A 476 12.16 -17.89 52.24
CA GLU A 476 11.89 -19.23 51.72
C GLU A 476 10.87 -19.95 52.60
N ASN A 477 9.67 -20.19 52.07
CA ASN A 477 8.88 -21.32 52.50
C ASN A 477 9.59 -22.61 52.00
N PRO A 478 9.95 -23.58 52.85
CA PRO A 478 10.66 -24.79 52.42
C PRO A 478 9.92 -25.62 51.35
N LYS A 479 8.63 -25.36 51.12
CA LYS A 479 7.82 -25.98 50.05
C LYS A 479 7.88 -25.23 48.71
N GLN A 480 8.35 -23.98 48.66
CA GLN A 480 8.29 -23.14 47.45
C GLN A 480 9.51 -22.20 47.32
N ARG A 481 10.29 -22.41 46.26
CA ARG A 481 11.51 -21.63 45.93
C ARG A 481 11.30 -20.61 44.81
N PHE A 482 10.12 -20.00 44.72
CA PHE A 482 9.77 -19.14 43.58
C PHE A 482 10.63 -17.87 43.50
N CYS A 483 10.80 -17.16 44.61
CA CYS A 483 11.53 -15.90 44.69
C CYS A 483 13.01 -16.00 44.25
N ASN A 484 13.66 -17.14 44.48
CA ASN A 484 15.02 -17.45 44.00
C ASN A 484 15.07 -17.95 42.55
N ALA A 485 13.95 -18.42 42.02
CA ALA A 485 13.87 -18.96 40.67
C ALA A 485 13.47 -17.92 39.62
N GLN A 486 12.76 -16.86 40.01
CA GLN A 486 12.50 -15.72 39.15
C GLN A 486 13.65 -14.70 39.16
N ARG A 487 13.70 -13.84 38.15
CA ARG A 487 14.63 -12.71 38.12
C ARG A 487 14.29 -11.68 39.19
N THR A 488 15.30 -11.14 39.86
CA THR A 488 15.11 -10.08 40.86
C THR A 488 14.57 -8.81 40.21
N CYS A 489 13.70 -8.08 40.91
CA CYS A 489 13.41 -6.69 40.58
C CYS A 489 14.45 -5.82 41.29
N ASN A 490 15.40 -5.22 40.56
CA ASN A 490 16.48 -4.45 41.16
C ASN A 490 16.10 -2.99 41.47
N GLY A 491 14.87 -2.58 41.16
CA GLY A 491 14.37 -1.22 41.37
C GLY A 491 13.16 -1.18 42.29
N ARG A 492 12.17 -0.35 41.94
CA ARG A 492 10.95 -0.14 42.74
C ARG A 492 9.79 -0.96 42.17
N ILE A 493 8.91 -1.39 43.05
CA ILE A 493 7.71 -2.16 42.75
C ILE A 493 6.50 -1.26 42.96
N PHE A 494 5.63 -1.20 41.95
CA PHE A 494 4.46 -0.32 41.89
C PHE A 494 3.19 -1.10 41.56
N ASP A 495 2.03 -0.45 41.76
CA ASP A 495 0.72 -0.89 41.28
C ASP A 495 0.39 -2.36 41.60
N CYS A 496 0.69 -2.77 42.83
CA CYS A 496 0.43 -4.13 43.30
C CYS A 496 -1.07 -4.39 43.51
N GLN A 497 -1.52 -5.56 43.07
CA GLN A 497 -2.88 -6.05 43.34
C GLN A 497 -2.87 -7.52 43.73
N PHE A 498 -3.82 -7.89 44.59
CA PHE A 498 -4.14 -9.28 44.85
C PHE A 498 -5.04 -9.79 43.72
N VAL A 499 -4.70 -10.96 43.15
CA VAL A 499 -5.51 -11.60 42.10
C VAL A 499 -6.14 -12.87 42.65
N ASN A 500 -5.31 -13.84 43.04
CA ASN A 500 -5.73 -15.06 43.71
C ASN A 500 -4.58 -15.59 44.59
N ALA A 501 -4.89 -16.48 45.53
CA ALA A 501 -3.93 -17.03 46.48
C ALA A 501 -2.88 -17.92 45.81
N ASP A 502 -3.28 -18.71 44.82
CA ASP A 502 -2.47 -19.75 44.20
C ASP A 502 -2.38 -19.57 42.68
N ALA A 503 -1.17 -19.67 42.13
CA ALA A 503 -0.88 -19.50 40.71
C ALA A 503 0.23 -20.43 40.20
N TRP A 504 0.14 -20.82 38.93
CA TRP A 504 1.23 -21.40 38.16
C TRP A 504 1.87 -20.34 37.27
N VAL A 505 3.12 -20.02 37.58
CA VAL A 505 3.90 -19.01 36.86
C VAL A 505 4.84 -19.70 35.89
N CYS A 506 4.68 -19.40 34.61
CA CYS A 506 5.58 -19.88 33.57
C CYS A 506 6.72 -18.88 33.35
N LEU A 507 7.94 -19.25 33.73
CA LEU A 507 9.12 -18.40 33.53
C LEU A 507 9.57 -18.40 32.06
N SER A 508 9.78 -17.20 31.51
CA SER A 508 10.20 -17.02 30.12
C SER A 508 11.72 -17.05 29.97
N PRO A 509 12.25 -17.70 28.90
CA PRO A 509 13.68 -17.70 28.58
C PRO A 509 14.19 -16.40 27.99
N LYS A 510 13.30 -15.52 27.54
CA LYS A 510 13.68 -14.27 26.87
C LYS A 510 14.20 -13.26 27.89
N PRO A 511 15.38 -12.65 27.67
CA PRO A 511 15.99 -11.74 28.64
C PRO A 511 15.11 -10.52 28.92
N TYR A 512 14.34 -10.05 27.94
CA TYR A 512 13.45 -8.90 28.09
C TYR A 512 12.04 -9.26 28.60
N ARG A 513 11.73 -10.51 28.98
CA ARG A 513 10.38 -10.94 29.41
C ARG A 513 10.42 -11.94 30.57
N ARG A 514 9.86 -11.60 31.73
CA ARG A 514 9.88 -12.41 32.96
C ARG A 514 9.00 -13.65 32.87
N TYR A 515 7.76 -13.49 32.40
CA TYR A 515 6.75 -14.58 32.39
C TYR A 515 6.20 -14.85 30.99
N GLY A 516 6.02 -16.12 30.62
CA GLY A 516 5.26 -16.49 29.41
C GLY A 516 3.76 -16.29 29.63
N TYR A 517 3.27 -16.85 30.74
CA TYR A 517 1.91 -16.71 31.24
C TYR A 517 1.88 -16.91 32.76
N VAL A 518 0.76 -16.53 33.38
CA VAL A 518 0.41 -16.81 34.77
C VAL A 518 -1.00 -17.37 34.77
N GLU A 519 -1.20 -18.55 35.37
CA GLU A 519 -2.48 -19.23 35.44
C GLU A 519 -2.89 -19.37 36.91
N TYR A 520 -4.05 -18.84 37.30
CA TYR A 520 -4.57 -18.94 38.66
C TYR A 520 -5.49 -20.16 38.84
N GLU A 521 -5.68 -20.61 40.08
CA GLU A 521 -6.52 -21.79 40.38
C GLU A 521 -7.99 -21.66 39.98
N ASP A 522 -8.51 -20.43 39.93
CA ASP A 522 -9.87 -20.14 39.44
C ASP A 522 -10.01 -20.23 37.91
N GLY A 523 -8.93 -20.58 37.20
CA GLY A 523 -8.88 -20.69 35.75
C GLY A 523 -8.55 -19.38 35.02
N GLN A 524 -8.30 -18.27 35.74
CA GLN A 524 -7.87 -17.03 35.12
C GLN A 524 -6.46 -17.18 34.52
N LEU A 525 -6.34 -16.96 33.22
CA LEU A 525 -5.07 -16.96 32.50
C LEU A 525 -4.66 -15.53 32.15
N MET A 526 -3.44 -15.16 32.52
CA MET A 526 -2.76 -13.94 32.11
C MET A 526 -1.61 -14.28 31.15
N GLY A 527 -1.56 -13.60 30.01
CA GLY A 527 -0.62 -13.94 28.94
C GLY A 527 -1.10 -15.13 28.09
N SER A 528 -0.16 -15.80 27.42
CA SER A 528 -0.49 -16.91 26.52
C SER A 528 0.35 -18.15 26.78
N LYS A 529 -0.31 -19.32 26.82
CA LYS A 529 0.37 -20.63 26.88
C LYS A 529 1.15 -20.97 25.59
N SER A 530 0.96 -20.22 24.50
CA SER A 530 1.78 -20.33 23.29
C SER A 530 3.22 -19.84 23.52
N ASN A 531 3.47 -19.05 24.56
CA ASN A 531 4.80 -18.56 24.89
C ASN A 531 5.68 -19.68 25.45
N VAL A 532 6.97 -19.62 25.14
CA VAL A 532 7.96 -20.61 25.58
C VAL A 532 8.10 -20.56 27.10
N CYS A 533 8.08 -21.75 27.72
CA CYS A 533 8.22 -21.94 29.16
C CYS A 533 9.51 -22.67 29.49
N ILE A 534 10.39 -22.08 30.31
CA ILE A 534 11.51 -22.83 30.88
C ILE A 534 10.99 -23.78 31.96
N LYS A 535 10.24 -23.19 32.91
CA LYS A 535 9.79 -23.87 34.11
C LYS A 535 8.47 -23.24 34.55
N SER A 536 7.46 -24.07 34.73
CA SER A 536 6.25 -23.70 35.46
C SER A 536 6.49 -23.96 36.94
N GLN A 537 6.18 -22.96 37.78
CA GLN A 537 6.32 -23.07 39.23
C GLN A 537 5.01 -22.70 39.89
N LYS A 538 4.57 -23.54 40.83
CA LYS A 538 3.44 -23.22 41.69
C LYS A 538 3.89 -22.21 42.74
N VAL A 539 3.05 -21.21 42.94
CA VAL A 539 3.22 -20.09 43.85
C VAL A 539 1.94 -20.06 44.68
N ASP A 540 2.02 -20.46 45.95
CA ASP A 540 0.85 -20.56 46.85
C ASP A 540 1.04 -19.58 47.99
N SER A 541 -0.02 -18.85 48.33
CA SER A 541 -0.04 -18.01 49.52
C SER A 541 -0.05 -18.89 50.79
N TRP A 542 0.52 -18.42 51.90
CA TRP A 542 0.66 -19.23 53.11
C TRP A 542 0.36 -18.48 54.39
N TRP A 543 0.06 -19.23 55.45
CA TRP A 543 -0.15 -18.67 56.78
C TRP A 543 1.15 -18.65 57.58
N ARG A 544 1.45 -17.51 58.18
CA ARG A 544 2.49 -17.35 59.19
C ARG A 544 1.82 -17.04 60.54
N TRP A 545 1.72 -18.06 61.38
CA TRP A 545 0.93 -18.05 62.62
C TRP A 545 -0.54 -17.67 62.37
N PHE A 546 -0.92 -16.41 62.60
CA PHE A 546 -2.29 -15.91 62.42
C PHE A 546 -2.44 -14.91 61.26
N VAL A 547 -1.36 -14.68 60.49
CA VAL A 547 -1.35 -13.71 59.38
C VAL A 547 -1.15 -14.45 58.06
N HIS A 548 -1.97 -14.13 57.06
CA HIS A 548 -1.87 -14.69 55.71
C HIS A 548 -0.89 -13.86 54.88
N CYS A 549 0.05 -14.52 54.21
CA CYS A 549 1.05 -13.89 53.34
C CYS A 549 0.68 -14.18 51.89
N SER A 550 0.19 -13.15 51.21
CA SER A 550 -0.33 -13.28 49.85
C SER A 550 0.74 -12.97 48.80
N TYR A 551 0.65 -13.61 47.65
CA TYR A 551 1.41 -13.19 46.47
C TYR A 551 0.67 -12.09 45.72
N CYS A 552 1.39 -11.01 45.44
CA CYS A 552 0.88 -9.84 44.74
C CYS A 552 1.36 -9.83 43.30
N PHE A 553 0.49 -9.42 42.39
CA PHE A 553 0.89 -9.09 41.02
C PHE A 553 1.11 -7.58 40.92
N CYS A 554 2.34 -7.18 40.64
CA CYS A 554 2.82 -5.80 40.64
C CYS A 554 3.51 -5.44 39.32
N LEU A 555 3.99 -4.20 39.22
CA LEU A 555 4.87 -3.72 38.14
C LEU A 555 6.26 -3.43 38.69
N CYS A 556 7.29 -3.96 38.05
CA CYS A 556 8.69 -3.72 38.40
C CYS A 556 9.28 -2.66 37.48
N ASP A 557 9.65 -1.51 38.06
CA ASP A 557 10.56 -0.55 37.44
C ASP A 557 12.00 -1.03 37.67
N ASP A 558 12.45 -1.95 36.81
CA ASP A 558 13.74 -2.62 37.02
C ASP A 558 14.90 -1.61 36.96
N ALA A 559 15.98 -1.84 37.70
CA ALA A 559 17.18 -0.98 37.62
C ALA A 559 18.37 -1.72 37.01
N SER A 560 18.11 -2.84 36.34
CA SER A 560 19.14 -3.69 35.76
C SER A 560 19.88 -3.00 34.60
N PRO A 561 21.21 -3.19 34.48
CA PRO A 561 22.02 -2.59 33.42
C PRO A 561 21.73 -3.16 32.02
N THR A 562 20.94 -4.24 31.93
CA THR A 562 20.48 -4.87 30.69
C THR A 562 19.31 -4.15 30.03
N SER A 563 18.76 -3.13 30.68
CA SER A 563 17.57 -2.45 30.23
C SER A 563 17.86 -1.49 29.07
N HIS A 564 16.96 -1.49 28.09
CA HIS A 564 16.99 -0.56 26.97
C HIS A 564 15.92 0.51 27.15
N ARG A 565 16.13 1.45 28.09
CA ARG A 565 15.14 2.49 28.44
C ARG A 565 15.68 3.92 28.38
N TYR A 566 16.78 4.13 27.65
CA TYR A 566 17.49 5.39 27.66
C TYR A 566 17.22 6.17 26.36
N PHE A 567 17.15 7.49 26.44
CA PHE A 567 17.01 8.38 25.29
C PHE A 567 18.14 9.41 25.30
N SER A 568 18.83 9.58 24.18
CA SER A 568 19.93 10.54 24.09
C SER A 568 19.41 11.97 23.98
N LEU A 569 19.95 12.87 24.81
CA LEU A 569 19.70 14.31 24.81
C LEU A 569 20.73 15.09 23.99
N ARG A 570 21.74 14.40 23.44
CA ARG A 570 22.80 15.00 22.63
C ARG A 570 22.26 15.52 21.30
N GLU A 571 22.79 16.66 20.87
CA GLU A 571 22.39 17.28 19.62
C GLU A 571 23.03 16.64 18.38
N VAL A 572 22.25 16.58 17.31
CA VAL A 572 22.71 16.16 15.99
C VAL A 572 22.43 17.28 15.01
N VAL A 573 23.49 17.97 14.57
CA VAL A 573 23.43 19.15 13.68
C VAL A 573 24.05 18.81 12.32
N SER A 574 23.48 19.26 11.21
CA SER A 574 24.07 19.16 9.88
C SER A 574 25.35 20.00 9.77
N ASP A 575 26.13 19.76 8.74
CA ASP A 575 27.32 20.57 8.43
C ASP A 575 26.92 21.90 7.78
N VAL A 576 26.39 22.81 8.62
CA VAL A 576 25.85 24.11 8.20
C VAL A 576 26.91 24.99 7.55
N GLU A 577 28.16 24.94 8.05
CA GLU A 577 29.30 25.68 7.50
C GLU A 577 29.60 25.30 6.05
N ASN A 578 29.41 24.02 5.71
CA ASN A 578 29.53 23.54 4.33
C ASN A 578 28.21 23.60 3.53
N GLY A 579 27.21 24.35 4.02
CA GLY A 579 25.93 24.56 3.35
C GLY A 579 25.01 23.34 3.33
N LYS A 580 25.16 22.41 4.28
CA LYS A 580 24.31 21.21 4.37
C LYS A 580 23.09 21.43 5.26
N VAL A 581 21.93 20.99 4.77
CA VAL A 581 20.64 20.99 5.46
C VAL A 581 20.22 19.57 5.84
N VAL A 582 19.26 19.43 6.75
CA VAL A 582 18.63 18.14 7.03
C VAL A 582 17.62 17.81 5.93
N THR A 583 17.70 16.58 5.39
CA THR A 583 16.81 16.06 4.35
C THR A 583 15.97 14.86 4.80
N GLY A 584 16.29 14.28 5.95
CA GLY A 584 15.57 13.15 6.52
C GLY A 584 16.00 12.87 7.96
N VAL A 585 15.18 12.10 8.67
CA VAL A 585 15.41 11.74 10.08
C VAL A 585 15.00 10.31 10.36
N LYS A 586 15.55 9.71 11.41
CA LYS A 586 15.10 8.43 11.95
C LYS A 586 15.48 8.26 13.41
N LEU A 587 14.85 7.28 14.05
CA LEU A 587 15.27 6.78 15.35
C LEU A 587 16.20 5.58 15.16
N GLU A 588 17.21 5.46 16.01
CA GLU A 588 18.14 4.33 16.02
C GLU A 588 18.49 3.99 17.47
N GLN A 589 18.32 2.72 17.87
CA GLN A 589 18.66 2.29 19.22
C GLN A 589 20.02 1.59 19.21
N ILE A 590 20.94 2.10 20.03
CA ILE A 590 22.32 1.64 20.08
C ILE A 590 22.70 1.48 21.54
N GLN A 591 23.12 0.28 21.94
CA GLN A 591 23.51 -0.03 23.33
C GLN A 591 22.43 0.37 24.36
N GLY A 592 21.16 0.15 24.03
CA GLY A 592 20.03 0.46 24.90
C GLY A 592 19.62 1.94 24.96
N ILE A 593 20.31 2.82 24.23
CA ILE A 593 19.99 4.25 24.11
C ILE A 593 19.34 4.53 22.75
N VAL A 594 18.19 5.18 22.76
CA VAL A 594 17.49 5.66 21.57
C VAL A 594 18.07 7.01 21.15
N HIS A 595 18.54 7.10 19.91
CA HIS A 595 19.11 8.30 19.31
C HIS A 595 18.25 8.78 18.15
N VAL A 596 18.19 10.11 17.97
CA VAL A 596 17.80 10.68 16.68
C VAL A 596 19.01 10.69 15.76
N ARG A 597 18.80 10.31 14.50
CA ARG A 597 19.79 10.41 13.44
C ARG A 597 19.24 11.23 12.29
N ILE A 598 20.10 12.04 11.69
CA ILE A 598 19.73 12.93 10.57
C ILE A 598 20.46 12.50 9.29
N GLN A 599 19.76 12.67 8.17
CA GLN A 599 20.33 12.66 6.84
C GLN A 599 20.61 14.10 6.43
N GLN A 600 21.77 14.35 5.82
CA GLN A 600 22.16 15.67 5.37
C GLN A 600 22.58 15.68 3.90
N SER A 601 22.32 16.79 3.23
CA SER A 601 22.82 17.09 1.89
C SER A 601 23.05 18.59 1.71
N LYS A 602 23.90 18.97 0.74
CA LYS A 602 24.19 20.36 0.41
C LYS A 602 22.99 21.01 -0.29
N ALA A 603 22.54 22.14 0.24
CA ALA A 603 21.44 22.92 -0.32
C ALA A 603 21.82 23.57 -1.66
N LEU A 604 20.89 23.57 -2.61
CA LEU A 604 20.98 24.18 -3.93
C LEU A 604 19.78 25.11 -4.17
N PRO A 605 19.88 26.07 -5.11
CA PRO A 605 18.76 26.95 -5.47
C PRO A 605 17.42 26.21 -5.68
N GLY A 606 16.32 26.84 -5.28
CA GLY A 606 14.98 26.35 -5.63
C GLY A 606 14.56 25.05 -4.93
N LEU A 607 15.04 24.81 -3.70
CA LEU A 607 14.78 23.63 -2.85
C LEU A 607 15.47 22.34 -3.27
N ASP A 608 16.31 22.40 -4.29
CA ASP A 608 17.12 21.27 -4.69
C ASP A 608 18.21 21.00 -3.64
N VAL A 609 18.72 19.78 -3.68
CA VAL A 609 19.89 19.37 -2.93
C VAL A 609 20.81 18.54 -3.81
N HIS A 610 22.07 18.45 -3.44
CA HIS A 610 22.97 17.51 -4.10
C HIS A 610 22.48 16.06 -3.91
N LEU A 611 22.60 15.25 -4.96
CA LEU A 611 22.24 13.83 -4.92
C LEU A 611 23.10 13.03 -3.91
N ASN A 612 24.32 13.50 -3.66
CA ASN A 612 25.22 12.95 -2.66
C ASN A 612 24.76 13.34 -1.27
N HIS A 613 23.93 12.48 -0.67
CA HIS A 613 23.43 12.61 0.68
C HIS A 613 24.11 11.58 1.60
N GLU A 614 24.14 11.86 2.90
CA GLU A 614 24.71 10.95 3.88
C GLU A 614 23.94 10.99 5.20
N TRP A 615 23.85 9.84 5.87
CA TRP A 615 23.35 9.76 7.24
C TRP A 615 24.48 10.08 8.21
N LYS A 616 24.34 11.18 8.97
CA LYS A 616 25.35 11.58 9.95
C LYS A 616 25.57 10.46 10.96
N LYS A 617 26.82 10.17 11.29
CA LYS A 617 27.14 9.16 12.31
C LYS A 617 26.65 9.65 13.67
N VAL A 618 25.98 8.77 14.40
CA VAL A 618 25.57 9.03 15.78
C VAL A 618 26.82 9.00 16.64
N ASN A 619 26.96 9.97 17.55
CA ASN A 619 28.01 9.92 18.55
C ASN A 619 27.62 8.89 19.61
N HIS A 620 28.04 7.64 19.40
CA HIS A 620 27.73 6.54 20.32
C HIS A 620 28.31 6.85 21.70
N MET A 621 27.51 6.60 22.72
CA MET A 621 27.89 6.76 24.11
C MET A 621 27.39 5.58 24.91
N ARG A 622 28.18 5.13 25.87
CA ARG A 622 27.70 4.18 26.87
C ARG A 622 27.02 4.91 28.00
N VAL A 623 26.06 4.26 28.63
CA VAL A 623 25.35 4.78 29.81
C VAL A 623 26.34 5.10 30.94
N GLU A 624 27.41 4.30 31.09
CA GLU A 624 28.44 4.51 32.12
C GLU A 624 29.33 5.73 31.87
N GLU A 625 29.43 6.19 30.63
CA GLU A 625 30.28 7.31 30.22
C GLU A 625 29.52 8.65 30.20
N GLY A 626 28.18 8.60 30.18
CA GLY A 626 27.32 9.76 30.06
C GLY A 626 26.78 10.27 31.39
N LEU A 627 26.40 11.55 31.41
CA LEU A 627 25.71 12.17 32.54
C LEU A 627 24.19 12.06 32.37
N GLU A 628 23.51 11.43 33.33
CA GLU A 628 22.05 11.34 33.35
C GLU A 628 21.42 12.74 33.45
N ASN A 629 20.37 12.98 32.68
CA ASN A 629 19.68 14.25 32.47
C ASN A 629 20.46 15.35 31.73
N GLU A 630 21.72 15.10 31.36
CA GLU A 630 22.50 16.00 30.50
C GLU A 630 22.75 15.36 29.12
N ASP A 631 23.29 14.14 29.10
CA ASP A 631 23.57 13.41 27.86
C ASP A 631 22.45 12.43 27.48
N TYR A 632 21.77 11.85 28.46
CA TYR A 632 20.66 10.92 28.25
C TYR A 632 19.60 11.04 29.36
N MET A 633 18.36 10.67 29.04
CA MET A 633 17.29 10.48 30.00
C MET A 633 17.04 8.98 30.19
N LYS A 634 16.93 8.53 31.43
CA LYS A 634 16.48 7.17 31.77
C LYS A 634 14.99 7.21 32.06
N LEU A 635 14.21 6.35 31.39
CA LEU A 635 12.79 6.24 31.71
C LEU A 635 12.59 5.56 33.08
N THR A 636 11.66 6.08 33.88
CA THR A 636 11.29 5.56 35.21
C THR A 636 9.78 5.59 35.40
N TRP A 637 9.24 5.08 36.51
CA TRP A 637 7.81 5.20 36.81
C TRP A 637 7.29 6.65 36.70
N GLU A 638 8.03 7.64 37.18
CA GLU A 638 7.62 9.05 37.20
C GLU A 638 8.02 9.82 35.94
N GLU A 639 9.06 9.38 35.24
CA GLU A 639 9.62 10.07 34.09
C GLU A 639 9.56 9.18 32.85
N ARG A 640 8.39 9.13 32.20
CA ARG A 640 8.12 8.24 31.05
C ARG A 640 7.20 8.84 30.00
N ALA A 641 6.93 10.14 30.08
CA ALA A 641 6.08 10.82 29.13
C ALA A 641 6.88 11.18 27.87
N LEU A 642 6.25 11.02 26.70
CA LEU A 642 6.78 11.45 25.42
C LEU A 642 5.78 12.36 24.72
N ASP A 643 6.26 13.54 24.36
CA ASP A 643 5.50 14.66 23.84
C ASP A 643 5.32 14.59 22.32
N PHE A 644 4.07 14.72 21.86
CA PHE A 644 3.70 14.78 20.45
C PHE A 644 3.50 16.22 19.99
N ASP A 645 4.59 16.80 19.49
CA ASP A 645 4.64 18.16 18.98
C ASP A 645 5.16 18.18 17.54
N ASP A 646 4.59 19.08 16.74
CA ASP A 646 5.14 19.47 15.44
C ASP A 646 5.90 20.78 15.58
N ILE A 647 7.21 20.73 15.36
CA ILE A 647 8.04 21.92 15.44
C ILE A 647 8.35 22.35 14.02
N VAL A 648 7.74 23.46 13.61
CA VAL A 648 7.85 24.01 12.25
C VAL A 648 8.57 25.35 12.32
N ALA A 649 9.62 25.49 11.53
CA ALA A 649 10.41 26.70 11.41
C ALA A 649 9.61 27.84 10.77
N PRO A 650 9.88 29.10 11.13
CA PRO A 650 9.28 30.25 10.47
C PRO A 650 9.75 30.37 9.01
N LYS A 651 9.07 31.22 8.24
CA LYS A 651 9.41 31.49 6.85
C LYS A 651 10.88 31.88 6.67
N GLY A 652 11.50 31.40 5.59
CA GLY A 652 12.91 31.67 5.28
C GLY A 652 13.92 30.87 6.12
N HIS A 653 13.46 29.89 6.91
CA HIS A 653 14.34 29.03 7.71
C HIS A 653 14.23 27.56 7.27
N VAL A 654 15.28 26.79 7.55
CA VAL A 654 15.35 25.35 7.32
C VAL A 654 15.91 24.64 8.55
N VAL A 655 15.58 23.35 8.68
CA VAL A 655 16.09 22.50 9.75
C VAL A 655 17.55 22.14 9.47
N THR A 656 18.38 22.40 10.47
CA THR A 656 19.81 22.06 10.49
C THR A 656 20.20 21.23 11.69
N GLY A 657 19.28 20.89 12.60
CA GLY A 657 19.61 19.99 13.69
C GLY A 657 18.40 19.51 14.46
N VAL A 658 18.59 18.44 15.23
CA VAL A 658 17.54 17.77 16.00
C VAL A 658 18.13 17.22 17.29
N LYS A 659 17.34 17.25 18.36
CA LYS A 659 17.64 16.55 19.62
C LYS A 659 16.37 16.24 20.39
N PHE A 660 16.45 15.24 21.26
CA PHE A 660 15.48 15.15 22.35
C PHE A 660 15.83 16.15 23.45
N ARG A 661 14.82 16.61 24.17
CA ARG A 661 14.92 17.52 25.30
C ARG A 661 14.04 17.01 26.41
N LYS A 662 14.57 17.02 27.64
CA LYS A 662 13.80 16.74 28.85
C LYS A 662 13.14 18.02 29.38
N LEU A 663 11.87 17.94 29.75
CA LEU A 663 11.13 18.98 30.48
C LEU A 663 10.30 18.32 31.59
N GLY A 664 10.78 18.38 32.83
CA GLY A 664 10.16 17.60 33.92
C GLY A 664 10.25 16.09 33.63
N GLY A 665 9.15 15.36 33.79
CA GLY A 665 9.05 13.93 33.45
C GLY A 665 8.82 13.64 31.97
N HIS A 666 8.81 14.66 31.11
CA HIS A 666 8.52 14.55 29.68
C HIS A 666 9.79 14.62 28.83
N LEU A 667 9.79 13.82 27.77
CA LEU A 667 10.72 13.93 26.66
C LEU A 667 9.99 14.58 25.47
N GLY A 668 10.58 15.63 24.90
CA GLY A 668 10.07 16.27 23.68
C GLY A 668 11.17 16.47 22.65
N LEU A 669 10.79 16.88 21.44
CA LEU A 669 11.75 17.25 20.41
C LEU A 669 12.20 18.72 20.55
N ALA A 670 13.40 18.99 20.05
CA ALA A 670 13.85 20.32 19.71
C ALA A 670 14.54 20.26 18.34
N ILE A 671 14.31 21.28 17.51
CA ILE A 671 14.97 21.42 16.21
C ILE A 671 15.86 22.65 16.21
N LYS A 672 16.99 22.58 15.52
CA LYS A 672 17.81 23.75 15.20
C LYS A 672 17.39 24.24 13.84
N VAL A 673 17.10 25.53 13.74
CA VAL A 673 16.69 26.19 12.50
C VAL A 673 17.75 27.21 12.10
N THR A 674 17.97 27.34 10.80
CA THR A 674 18.94 28.26 10.20
C THR A 674 18.28 29.04 9.07
N PRO A 675 18.45 30.37 9.00
CA PRO A 675 17.98 31.13 7.85
C PRO A 675 18.64 30.69 6.54
N VAL A 676 17.86 30.67 5.46
CA VAL A 676 18.31 30.27 4.12
C VAL A 676 17.80 31.23 3.05
N GLN A 677 18.62 31.44 2.03
CA GLN A 677 18.21 32.15 0.81
C GLN A 677 17.67 31.16 -0.23
N PHE A 678 16.42 31.35 -0.66
CA PHE A 678 15.76 30.48 -1.64
C PHE A 678 16.51 30.40 -2.98
N ASP A 679 16.93 31.54 -3.53
CA ASP A 679 17.52 31.63 -4.87
C ASP A 679 18.95 31.07 -4.95
N SER A 680 19.66 31.01 -3.82
CA SER A 680 21.08 30.60 -3.78
C SER A 680 21.33 29.31 -3.01
N GLY A 681 20.42 28.91 -2.11
CA GLY A 681 20.62 27.84 -1.14
C GLY A 681 21.60 28.19 -0.01
N ARG A 682 22.00 29.46 0.13
CA ARG A 682 22.99 29.88 1.13
C ARG A 682 22.39 29.91 2.53
N LEU A 683 23.06 29.26 3.48
CA LEU A 683 22.73 29.23 4.91
C LEU A 683 23.44 30.36 5.68
N MET A 684 22.75 30.95 6.66
CA MET A 684 23.32 31.95 7.58
C MET A 684 23.59 31.32 8.95
N ALA A 685 24.70 30.57 9.06
CA ALA A 685 25.02 29.75 10.22
C ALA A 685 25.00 30.51 11.56
N ASN A 686 25.52 31.74 11.58
CA ASN A 686 25.59 32.60 12.77
C ASN A 686 24.23 33.03 13.33
N GLU A 687 23.16 32.87 12.54
CA GLU A 687 21.79 33.24 12.92
C GLU A 687 20.95 31.99 13.30
N SER A 688 21.59 30.84 13.51
CA SER A 688 20.88 29.60 13.86
C SER A 688 20.45 29.59 15.33
N TYR A 689 19.25 29.06 15.61
CA TYR A 689 18.73 28.93 16.97
C TYR A 689 17.90 27.64 17.15
N TRP A 690 17.67 27.25 18.41
CA TRP A 690 16.87 26.08 18.75
C TRP A 690 15.41 26.47 18.99
N MET A 691 14.48 25.67 18.45
CA MET A 691 13.03 25.77 18.65
C MET A 691 12.49 24.50 19.29
N PHE A 692 11.48 24.65 20.14
CA PHE A 692 10.82 23.56 20.85
C PHE A 692 9.46 24.02 21.37
N SER A 693 8.58 23.07 21.68
CA SER A 693 7.34 23.34 22.42
C SER A 693 7.64 23.64 23.90
N THR A 694 6.91 24.58 24.47
CA THR A 694 6.93 24.88 25.92
C THR A 694 5.63 24.48 26.61
N SER A 695 4.67 23.91 25.89
CA SER A 695 3.39 23.52 26.43
C SER A 695 3.53 22.39 27.44
N THR A 696 2.84 22.55 28.56
CA THR A 696 2.78 21.62 29.70
C THR A 696 1.32 21.38 30.09
N GLU A 697 1.06 20.35 30.88
CA GLU A 697 -0.28 20.09 31.45
C GLU A 697 -0.84 21.26 32.28
N ALA A 698 0.05 22.09 32.84
CA ALA A 698 -0.30 23.26 33.64
C ALA A 698 -0.33 24.57 32.85
N SER A 699 -0.19 24.53 31.52
CA SER A 699 -0.21 25.73 30.69
C SER A 699 -1.60 26.38 30.68
N GLU A 700 -1.65 27.71 30.85
CA GLU A 700 -2.92 28.46 30.90
C GLU A 700 -3.71 28.39 29.59
N THR A 701 -2.98 28.33 28.47
CA THR A 701 -3.54 28.21 27.12
C THR A 701 -3.13 26.88 26.52
N ASP A 702 -4.12 26.12 26.06
CA ASP A 702 -3.94 24.80 25.42
C ASP A 702 -3.07 23.86 26.26
N PRO A 703 -3.57 23.39 27.43
CA PRO A 703 -2.83 22.47 28.28
C PRO A 703 -2.65 21.13 27.57
N ARG A 704 -1.48 20.54 27.77
CA ARG A 704 -1.13 19.25 27.18
C ARG A 704 -2.04 18.14 27.74
N SER A 705 -2.50 17.20 26.89
CA SER A 705 -3.37 16.09 27.29
C SER A 705 -2.74 14.71 27.05
N GLU A 706 -3.08 13.73 27.88
CA GLU A 706 -2.56 12.36 27.75
C GLU A 706 -3.35 11.55 26.72
N LEU A 707 -2.63 10.85 25.84
CA LEU A 707 -3.14 9.75 25.02
C LEU A 707 -3.06 8.46 25.84
N LEU A 708 -4.21 8.02 26.36
CA LEU A 708 -4.30 6.87 27.26
C LEU A 708 -4.21 5.54 26.50
N LEU A 709 -3.21 4.71 26.84
CA LEU A 709 -3.04 3.34 26.35
C LEU A 709 -3.39 2.31 27.43
N GLU A 710 -4.67 2.18 27.77
CA GLU A 710 -5.15 1.32 28.86
C GLU A 710 -5.53 -0.10 28.38
N ASP A 711 -5.05 -1.14 29.07
CA ASP A 711 -5.36 -2.56 28.83
C ASP A 711 -5.21 -3.04 27.36
N VAL A 712 -4.24 -2.48 26.64
CA VAL A 712 -3.95 -2.79 25.23
C VAL A 712 -2.97 -3.95 25.06
N ASP A 713 -3.04 -4.66 23.93
CA ASP A 713 -2.12 -5.75 23.56
C ASP A 713 -0.90 -5.22 22.77
N LEU A 714 0.00 -6.13 22.41
CA LEU A 714 1.18 -5.88 21.61
C LEU A 714 0.86 -5.26 20.23
N PRO A 715 1.52 -4.16 19.83
CA PRO A 715 1.30 -3.52 18.52
C PRO A 715 1.41 -4.48 17.33
N THR A 716 2.35 -5.42 17.39
CA THR A 716 2.61 -6.41 16.31
C THR A 716 1.52 -7.45 16.12
N LYS A 717 0.52 -7.53 17.02
CA LYS A 717 -0.65 -8.41 16.87
C LYS A 717 -1.85 -7.70 16.25
N SER A 718 -1.73 -6.42 15.90
CA SER A 718 -2.81 -5.70 15.24
C SER A 718 -3.19 -6.39 13.92
N PRO A 719 -4.48 -6.64 13.64
CA PRO A 719 -4.92 -7.23 12.39
C PRO A 719 -4.92 -6.22 11.22
N ILE A 720 -4.83 -4.92 11.52
CA ILE A 720 -4.95 -3.81 10.57
C ILE A 720 -3.75 -2.87 10.79
N ARG A 721 -3.32 -2.19 9.72
CA ARG A 721 -2.29 -1.15 9.76
C ARG A 721 -2.70 0.00 10.70
N SER A 722 -1.72 0.58 11.36
CA SER A 722 -1.87 1.68 12.29
C SER A 722 -2.11 3.00 11.55
N THR A 723 -3.02 3.81 12.07
CA THR A 723 -3.26 5.18 11.60
C THR A 723 -2.85 6.19 12.67
N ILE A 724 -2.42 7.39 12.28
CA ILE A 724 -2.11 8.46 13.23
C ILE A 724 -3.37 8.80 14.02
N ASP A 725 -3.30 8.64 15.33
CA ASP A 725 -4.38 8.87 16.30
C ASP A 725 -4.01 9.94 17.34
N SER A 726 -2.72 10.28 17.48
CA SER A 726 -2.30 11.42 18.28
C SER A 726 -2.67 12.75 17.63
N LEU A 727 -3.09 13.70 18.46
CA LEU A 727 -3.26 15.10 18.11
C LEU A 727 -2.03 15.92 18.56
N PRO A 728 -1.82 17.12 18.00
CA PRO A 728 -0.84 18.07 18.52
C PRO A 728 -1.09 18.35 20.01
N ASN A 729 -0.02 18.63 20.76
CA ASN A 729 -0.09 18.95 22.18
C ASN A 729 -0.66 17.80 23.04
N GLN A 730 -0.42 16.57 22.61
CA GLN A 730 -0.64 15.37 23.41
C GLN A 730 0.69 14.78 23.88
N PHE A 731 0.61 13.81 24.79
CA PHE A 731 1.73 12.95 25.15
C PHE A 731 1.26 11.55 25.44
N VAL A 732 2.18 10.60 25.45
CA VAL A 732 1.93 9.23 25.91
C VAL A 732 2.90 8.88 27.02
N ASN A 733 2.44 8.10 27.99
CA ASN A 733 3.33 7.46 28.96
C ASN A 733 3.76 6.09 28.45
N PHE A 734 5.07 5.81 28.46
CA PHE A 734 5.53 4.43 28.29
C PHE A 734 5.02 3.57 29.45
N GLY A 735 4.30 2.50 29.13
CA GLY A 735 3.62 1.67 30.12
C GLY A 735 3.63 0.19 29.73
N PRO A 736 3.16 -0.70 30.62
CA PRO A 736 3.06 -2.10 30.29
C PRO A 736 1.90 -2.39 29.33
N THR A 737 2.02 -3.48 28.59
CA THR A 737 0.90 -4.18 27.96
C THR A 737 -0.13 -4.65 29.01
N SER A 738 -1.31 -5.05 28.53
CA SER A 738 -2.36 -5.64 29.36
C SER A 738 -1.84 -6.76 30.28
N ARG A 739 -2.21 -6.70 31.56
CA ARG A 739 -2.01 -7.79 32.53
C ARG A 739 -2.70 -9.07 32.04
N ARG A 740 -3.89 -8.95 31.46
CA ARG A 740 -4.68 -10.10 31.00
C ARG A 740 -4.09 -10.71 29.72
N LYS A 741 -3.82 -9.89 28.70
CA LYS A 741 -3.41 -10.38 27.38
C LYS A 741 -1.94 -10.79 27.32
N ASP A 742 -1.09 -10.14 28.11
CA ASP A 742 0.38 -10.29 28.01
C ASP A 742 1.10 -10.41 29.36
N ALA A 743 0.37 -10.53 30.48
CA ALA A 743 0.95 -10.51 31.83
C ALA A 743 1.82 -9.27 32.09
N ALA A 744 1.48 -8.13 31.46
CA ALA A 744 2.20 -6.85 31.58
C ALA A 744 3.70 -6.94 31.29
N GLN A 745 4.11 -7.80 30.37
CA GLN A 745 5.53 -8.13 30.20
C GLN A 745 6.29 -7.23 29.23
N THR A 746 5.58 -6.48 28.40
CA THR A 746 6.19 -5.66 27.36
C THR A 746 5.83 -4.19 27.56
N THR A 747 6.81 -3.30 27.37
CA THR A 747 6.60 -1.85 27.43
C THR A 747 6.15 -1.33 26.07
N ILE A 748 5.11 -0.50 26.07
CA ILE A 748 4.49 0.14 24.91
C ILE A 748 4.37 1.65 25.14
N PRO A 749 4.23 2.47 24.08
CA PRO A 749 4.23 2.10 22.66
C PRO A 749 5.61 1.63 22.16
N PHE A 750 5.64 1.00 20.98
CA PHE A 750 6.89 0.72 20.29
C PHE A 750 7.41 1.96 19.57
N LEU A 751 8.68 1.96 19.18
CA LEU A 751 9.31 3.05 18.43
C LEU A 751 9.46 2.62 16.97
N ASP A 752 8.87 3.36 16.04
CA ASP A 752 9.09 3.21 14.60
C ASP A 752 10.48 3.76 14.24
N ILE A 753 11.35 2.89 13.74
CA ILE A 753 12.74 3.21 13.40
C ILE A 753 12.97 3.31 11.89
N GLN A 754 11.91 3.32 11.09
CA GLN A 754 12.01 3.48 9.64
C GLN A 754 12.60 4.85 9.25
N ASP A 755 13.26 4.88 8.10
CA ASP A 755 13.84 6.09 7.53
C ASP A 755 12.74 7.07 7.09
N VAL A 756 12.69 8.26 7.69
CA VAL A 756 11.75 9.33 7.33
C VAL A 756 12.47 10.35 6.48
N ALA A 757 12.63 10.02 5.19
CA ALA A 757 13.26 10.86 4.19
C ALA A 757 12.40 10.86 2.90
N PRO A 758 11.71 11.97 2.57
CA PRO A 758 10.90 12.06 1.36
C PRO A 758 11.74 11.82 0.09
N THR A 759 11.15 11.12 -0.87
CA THR A 759 11.73 10.92 -2.20
C THR A 759 11.90 12.26 -2.92
N GLY A 760 12.98 12.40 -3.68
CA GLY A 760 13.32 13.67 -4.33
C GLY A 760 13.90 14.71 -3.37
N LEU A 761 14.46 14.26 -2.22
CA LEU A 761 15.22 14.99 -1.19
C LEU A 761 15.14 16.51 -1.28
N THR A 762 14.57 17.14 -0.28
CA THR A 762 14.40 18.60 -0.24
C THR A 762 14.73 19.16 1.13
N TRP A 763 14.69 20.47 1.27
CA TRP A 763 14.89 21.15 2.54
C TRP A 763 13.71 20.87 3.46
N LEU A 764 13.99 20.53 4.72
CA LEU A 764 12.96 20.39 5.72
C LEU A 764 12.74 21.72 6.44
N LYS A 765 11.48 22.09 6.65
CA LYS A 765 11.08 23.22 7.50
C LYS A 765 10.69 22.78 8.90
N GLY A 766 10.41 21.50 9.15
CA GLY A 766 10.01 21.04 10.47
C GLY A 766 10.14 19.55 10.68
N ILE A 767 10.06 19.15 11.94
CA ILE A 767 10.05 17.75 12.38
C ILE A 767 9.05 17.63 13.53
N GLY A 768 8.34 16.51 13.60
CA GLY A 768 7.44 16.20 14.70
C GLY A 768 7.49 14.74 15.13
N LEU A 769 6.89 14.48 16.30
CA LEU A 769 6.58 13.15 16.81
C LEU A 769 5.07 12.93 16.76
N TYR A 770 4.68 11.69 16.51
CA TYR A 770 3.29 11.27 16.56
C TYR A 770 3.20 9.84 17.07
N HIS A 771 2.01 9.48 17.57
CA HIS A 771 1.61 8.10 17.77
C HIS A 771 0.68 7.67 16.62
N LYS A 772 0.83 6.42 16.20
CA LYS A 772 -0.11 5.71 15.34
C LYS A 772 -0.48 4.38 15.99
N GLY A 773 -1.75 4.01 15.91
CA GLY A 773 -2.22 2.76 16.50
C GLY A 773 -3.52 2.27 15.90
N TYR A 774 -3.98 1.14 16.42
CA TYR A 774 -5.32 0.60 16.19
C TYR A 774 -5.96 0.31 17.55
N PRO A 775 -7.26 0.59 17.76
CA PRO A 775 -7.91 0.38 19.05
C PRO A 775 -7.68 -1.01 19.64
N GLY A 776 -7.24 -1.05 20.90
CA GLY A 776 -6.94 -2.28 21.63
C GLY A 776 -5.49 -2.76 21.54
N TYR A 777 -4.62 -2.05 20.81
CA TYR A 777 -3.20 -2.34 20.64
C TYR A 777 -2.34 -1.10 20.97
N GLY A 778 -1.14 -1.32 21.50
CA GLY A 778 -0.30 -0.23 22.04
C GLY A 778 0.39 0.68 21.03
N GLY A 779 0.21 0.47 19.72
CA GLY A 779 0.73 1.34 18.66
C GLY A 779 2.24 1.57 18.61
N TYR A 780 2.61 2.56 17.80
CA TYR A 780 3.97 2.95 17.47
C TYR A 780 4.12 4.47 17.56
N VAL A 781 5.24 4.92 18.09
CA VAL A 781 5.68 6.31 18.01
C VAL A 781 6.63 6.46 16.82
N GLY A 782 6.32 7.38 15.92
CA GLY A 782 7.13 7.66 14.74
C GLY A 782 7.57 9.12 14.64
N LEU A 783 8.58 9.35 13.80
CA LEU A 783 8.96 10.70 13.37
C LEU A 783 8.19 11.06 12.09
N ARG A 784 7.82 12.34 11.98
CA ARG A 784 7.38 12.94 10.71
C ARG A 784 8.19 14.18 10.40
N VAL A 785 8.31 14.49 9.11
CA VAL A 785 9.01 15.68 8.63
C VAL A 785 8.07 16.57 7.86
N PHE A 786 8.41 17.86 7.80
CA PHE A 786 7.69 18.85 7.02
C PHE A 786 8.63 19.43 5.97
N THR A 787 8.30 19.26 4.70
CA THR A 787 9.08 19.86 3.60
C THR A 787 8.83 21.36 3.52
N TRP A 788 9.82 22.08 3.00
CA TRP A 788 9.68 23.51 2.76
C TRP A 788 8.52 23.80 1.79
N ASP A 789 7.79 24.89 2.04
CA ASP A 789 6.57 25.18 1.29
C ASP A 789 6.88 25.79 -0.08
N ILE A 790 6.73 25.00 -1.14
CA ILE A 790 7.03 25.47 -2.49
C ILE A 790 5.91 26.33 -3.07
N GLY A 791 4.68 26.19 -2.58
CA GLY A 791 3.52 26.94 -3.06
C GLY A 791 3.69 28.45 -2.89
N GLU A 792 4.41 28.88 -1.85
CA GLU A 792 4.76 30.28 -1.61
C GLU A 792 5.75 30.87 -2.62
N TYR A 793 6.38 30.06 -3.48
CA TYR A 793 7.38 30.49 -4.45
C TYR A 793 6.94 30.21 -5.89
N MET A 794 5.79 29.56 -6.06
CA MET A 794 5.10 29.41 -7.34
C MET A 794 4.40 30.71 -7.72
N HIS A 795 5.19 31.68 -8.17
CA HIS A 795 4.74 32.96 -8.69
C HIS A 795 5.17 33.15 -10.14
N LEU A 796 4.34 33.88 -10.89
CA LEU A 796 4.76 34.37 -12.19
C LEU A 796 5.98 35.27 -11.99
N PRO A 797 7.05 35.14 -12.79
CA PRO A 797 8.10 36.12 -12.76
C PRO A 797 7.49 37.51 -12.95
N PRO A 798 7.99 38.55 -12.25
CA PRO A 798 7.57 39.92 -12.52
C PRO A 798 7.67 40.16 -14.03
N ALA A 799 6.75 40.93 -14.61
CA ALA A 799 6.64 41.22 -16.05
C ALA A 799 7.89 41.89 -16.70
N ALA A 800 9.04 41.86 -16.04
CA ALA A 800 10.34 42.34 -16.44
C ALA A 800 11.34 41.18 -16.64
N LEU A 801 11.01 40.20 -17.48
CA LEU A 801 12.00 39.37 -18.18
C LEU A 801 11.67 39.44 -19.67
N LYS A 802 12.19 40.49 -20.31
CA LYS A 802 12.19 40.65 -21.76
C LYS A 802 12.88 39.43 -22.38
N THR A 803 12.17 38.80 -23.31
CA THR A 803 12.64 37.88 -24.36
C THR A 803 13.51 36.70 -23.88
N PRO A 804 13.04 35.45 -23.98
CA PRO A 804 13.93 34.31 -23.81
C PRO A 804 15.03 34.36 -24.88
N LYS A 805 16.29 34.46 -24.47
CA LYS A 805 17.45 34.17 -25.33
C LYS A 805 17.52 32.65 -25.52
N LEU A 806 16.90 32.14 -26.57
CA LEU A 806 17.22 30.80 -27.08
C LEU A 806 18.40 30.91 -28.05
N LEU A 807 19.45 30.15 -27.79
CA LEU A 807 20.48 29.74 -28.76
C LEU A 807 21.31 30.86 -29.43
N GLY A 808 21.86 31.82 -28.68
CA GLY A 808 22.95 32.68 -29.19
C GLY A 808 22.62 33.58 -30.40
N TYR A 809 21.38 33.57 -30.88
CA TYR A 809 20.85 34.51 -31.84
C TYR A 809 20.05 35.56 -31.07
N ASP A 810 20.46 36.82 -31.17
CA ASP A 810 19.60 37.91 -30.78
C ASP A 810 18.36 37.85 -31.68
N ILE A 811 17.19 37.57 -31.09
CA ILE A 811 15.91 37.78 -31.76
C ILE A 811 15.77 39.30 -31.88
N ILE A 812 16.31 39.85 -32.97
CA ILE A 812 16.11 41.24 -33.36
C ILE A 812 14.67 41.34 -33.87
N TYR A 813 13.87 42.13 -33.15
CA TYR A 813 12.53 42.56 -33.51
C TYR A 813 12.45 43.19 -34.89
#